data_AF-A0A1W5D8V9-F1
#
_entry.id   AF-A0A1W5D8V9-F1
#
_cell.length_a   1.000
_cell.length_b   1.000
_cell.length_c   1.000
_cell.angle_alpha   90.00
_cell.angle_beta   90.00
_cell.angle_gamma   90.00
#
_symmetry.space_group_name_H-M   'P 1'
#
loop_
_entity.id
_entity.type
_entity.pdbx_description
1 polymer ?
#
loop_
_entity_poly.entity_id
_entity_poly.type
_entity_poly.pdbx_seq_one_letter_code
_entity_poly.pdbx_strand_id
1 'polypeptide(L)'
;MTVRLLGWGRFPRNQMQFIISFISCCLIFLLLTTAHAQILQDAATWVHGLAIQPQRIAATDRQPPLDVPPSTHTQDELDVERTSLASLPALLDALDLMQSKYFELWQGTWTGAIDWTAAVMGTHVSATLSAVTAARNITPSPPDIEGHTSLEESALRHENLVNRYFTQITSFYFGENAFSLRAQAYDDMLWVVLGWLESIKFIKLHSSPPLASSSRAVSKRIFQDNSSTWYGNQFIPSFAHRAHLFYDLASQGWDTSLCGGGMIWNPYLAPYKNAITNQLYIAASVSMYLYFPGDQNASPFNSQKSEASKDGIPPAKVHDTKYLNAAVEAYKWLKESNMTNAAGLYVDGFHIHGWRRTAGNSSNGTGACDVRDEMVYTYNQGVLLSGLRGLWDATGTRAYLEEGHSLIRNVTAATGWPLASLRDRFKWAGLGRNGVLEEACDASGRCSQDGQTFKGIFFHHLTLFCAPLLTGAQREGDVMWRADAETASLHRESCAGYRAWVTHNAQAAWRTRNAEGEFGMWWGWAYAGADGERDADTDADVQTPSRGTDYRNRGVPKDAVWRLPGDEDAREGESGDEDARWREEGQDACKSMDGSNSCHINGQGQSRQFPRRQQQQRRDPNNRGRGRTVETQSGGLAVLRAMFLLVDIWERGVV
;
A
#
# COMPACT_ATOMS: atom_id res chain seq x y z
N MET A 1 83.78 -35.30 -11.22
CA MET A 1 83.90 -36.19 -12.39
C MET A 1 82.82 -35.81 -13.39
N THR A 2 83.24 -35.32 -14.56
CA THR A 2 82.42 -34.88 -15.69
C THR A 2 81.81 -36.07 -16.41
N VAL A 3 80.49 -36.17 -16.59
CA VAL A 3 79.89 -37.07 -17.63
C VAL A 3 78.54 -36.54 -18.18
N ARG A 4 78.62 -36.11 -19.44
CA ARG A 4 77.75 -36.35 -20.63
C ARG A 4 76.24 -36.04 -20.65
N LEU A 5 75.93 -35.26 -21.69
CA LEU A 5 74.69 -35.23 -22.48
C LEU A 5 74.29 -36.62 -23.05
N LEU A 6 73.03 -37.00 -22.87
CA LEU A 6 72.20 -37.88 -23.71
C LEU A 6 70.76 -37.33 -23.53
N GLY A 7 70.10 -36.75 -24.53
CA GLY A 7 69.44 -37.45 -25.63
C GLY A 7 67.93 -37.17 -25.53
N TRP A 8 67.39 -36.41 -26.48
CA TRP A 8 65.96 -36.06 -26.53
C TRP A 8 65.08 -37.30 -26.74
N GLY A 9 64.21 -37.58 -25.77
CA GLY A 9 63.13 -38.57 -25.87
C GLY A 9 61.78 -37.89 -26.10
N ARG A 10 61.04 -38.35 -27.12
CA ARG A 10 59.68 -37.94 -27.48
C ARG A 10 58.72 -37.97 -26.26
N PHE A 11 58.15 -36.83 -25.91
CA PHE A 11 57.00 -36.77 -25.01
C PHE A 11 55.71 -37.17 -25.77
N PRO A 12 54.84 -38.04 -25.22
CA PRO A 12 53.57 -38.37 -25.83
C PRO A 12 52.64 -37.13 -25.83
N ARG A 13 52.06 -36.81 -27.00
CA ARG A 13 51.20 -35.64 -27.27
C ARG A 13 50.09 -35.40 -26.21
N ASN A 14 49.61 -36.47 -25.57
CA ASN A 14 48.55 -36.39 -24.56
C ASN A 14 49.02 -35.82 -23.21
N GLN A 15 50.28 -35.99 -22.82
CA GLN A 15 50.84 -35.42 -21.57
C GLN A 15 51.05 -33.90 -21.70
N MET A 16 51.43 -33.43 -22.89
CA MET A 16 51.61 -32.01 -23.16
C MET A 16 50.28 -31.24 -23.20
N GLN A 17 49.19 -31.86 -23.69
CA GLN A 17 47.85 -31.29 -23.62
C GLN A 17 47.33 -31.18 -22.18
N PHE A 18 47.61 -32.17 -21.32
CA PHE A 18 47.23 -32.10 -19.90
C PHE A 18 47.96 -30.98 -19.17
N ILE A 19 49.27 -30.81 -19.42
CA ILE A 19 50.06 -29.73 -18.81
C ILE A 19 49.58 -28.36 -19.29
N ILE A 20 49.28 -28.20 -20.58
CA ILE A 20 48.75 -26.94 -21.11
C ILE A 20 47.36 -26.64 -20.51
N SER A 21 46.48 -27.64 -20.43
CA SER A 21 45.14 -27.47 -19.85
C SER A 21 45.20 -27.14 -18.35
N PHE A 22 46.13 -27.76 -17.62
CA PHE A 22 46.36 -27.47 -16.21
C PHE A 22 46.90 -26.06 -15.99
N ILE A 23 47.87 -25.61 -16.80
CA ILE A 23 48.41 -24.24 -16.75
C ILE A 23 47.33 -23.22 -17.12
N SER A 24 46.51 -23.49 -18.14
CA SER A 24 45.37 -22.64 -18.50
C SER A 24 44.33 -22.56 -17.38
N CYS A 25 44.02 -23.67 -16.70
CA CYS A 25 43.09 -23.68 -15.58
C CYS A 25 43.65 -22.91 -14.38
N CYS A 26 44.94 -23.06 -14.06
CA CYS A 26 45.62 -22.28 -13.02
C CYS A 26 45.66 -20.78 -13.35
N LEU A 27 45.89 -20.40 -14.61
CA LEU A 27 45.85 -19.01 -15.06
C LEU A 27 44.44 -18.42 -14.97
N ILE A 28 43.40 -19.17 -15.34
CA ILE A 28 42.00 -18.75 -15.18
C ILE A 28 41.66 -18.59 -13.70
N PHE A 29 42.10 -19.51 -12.84
CA PHE A 29 41.89 -19.42 -11.40
C PHE A 29 42.61 -18.21 -10.79
N LEU A 30 43.85 -17.93 -11.21
CA LEU A 30 44.58 -16.72 -10.83
C LEU A 30 43.91 -15.44 -11.33
N LEU A 31 43.38 -15.42 -12.55
CA LEU A 31 42.65 -14.28 -13.09
C LEU A 31 41.33 -14.05 -12.34
N LEU A 32 40.61 -15.11 -11.99
CA LEU A 32 39.37 -15.05 -11.20
C LEU A 32 39.61 -14.60 -9.77
N THR A 33 40.71 -15.00 -9.13
CA THR A 33 41.06 -14.53 -7.78
C THR A 33 41.54 -13.09 -7.79
N THR A 34 42.28 -12.66 -8.81
CA THR A 34 42.63 -11.24 -8.98
C THR A 34 41.41 -10.37 -9.30
N ALA A 35 40.45 -10.88 -10.09
CA ALA A 35 39.20 -10.19 -10.36
C ALA A 35 38.31 -10.08 -9.11
N HIS A 36 38.23 -11.13 -8.29
CA HIS A 36 37.53 -11.07 -6.99
C HIS A 36 38.22 -10.10 -6.02
N ALA A 37 39.55 -10.08 -5.97
CA ALA A 37 40.30 -9.13 -5.13
C ALA A 37 40.09 -7.67 -5.60
N GLN A 38 40.03 -7.43 -6.91
CA GLN A 38 39.73 -6.12 -7.49
C GLN A 38 38.29 -5.69 -7.19
N ILE A 39 37.31 -6.59 -7.31
CA ILE A 39 35.89 -6.32 -6.95
C ILE A 39 35.75 -6.00 -5.45
N LEU A 40 36.50 -6.67 -4.58
CA LEU A 40 36.49 -6.39 -3.14
C LEU A 40 37.18 -5.06 -2.80
N GLN A 41 38.24 -4.69 -3.52
CA GLN A 41 38.88 -3.36 -3.39
C GLN A 41 37.99 -2.24 -3.94
N ASP A 42 37.32 -2.46 -5.08
CA ASP A 42 36.38 -1.51 -5.66
C ASP A 42 35.14 -1.34 -4.75
N ALA A 43 34.64 -2.42 -4.14
CA ALA A 43 33.58 -2.36 -3.13
C ALA A 43 34.02 -1.62 -1.85
N ALA A 44 35.25 -1.84 -1.37
CA ALA A 44 35.78 -1.14 -0.19
C ALA A 44 36.03 0.36 -0.45
N THR A 45 36.47 0.73 -1.65
CA THR A 45 36.60 2.14 -2.06
C THR A 45 35.24 2.81 -2.28
N TRP A 46 34.21 2.07 -2.70
CA TRP A 46 32.83 2.56 -2.78
C TRP A 46 32.23 2.84 -1.40
N VAL A 47 32.46 1.94 -0.43
CA VAL A 47 32.02 2.13 0.97
C VAL A 47 32.72 3.33 1.62
N HIS A 48 33.99 3.58 1.28
CA HIS A 48 34.70 4.79 1.72
C HIS A 48 34.31 6.07 0.95
N GLY A 49 33.85 5.96 -0.29
CA GLY A 49 33.36 7.10 -1.10
C GLY A 49 32.01 7.66 -0.65
N LEU A 50 31.20 6.87 0.07
CA LEU A 50 29.95 7.30 0.71
C LEU A 50 30.16 7.95 2.08
N ALA A 51 31.38 7.89 2.63
CA ALA A 51 31.74 8.58 3.87
C ALA A 51 32.20 10.01 3.54
N ILE A 52 31.26 10.97 3.62
CA ILE A 52 31.57 12.39 3.59
C ILE A 52 32.55 12.69 4.74
N GLN A 53 33.77 13.13 4.41
CA GLN A 53 34.71 13.64 5.41
C GLN A 53 34.14 14.89 6.09
N PRO A 54 34.21 15.01 7.44
CA PRO A 54 33.80 16.22 8.13
C PRO A 54 34.81 17.33 7.85
N GLN A 55 34.42 18.32 7.05
CA GLN A 55 35.15 19.58 6.99
C GLN A 55 35.05 20.26 8.37
N ARG A 56 36.21 20.50 8.99
CA ARG A 56 36.34 21.37 10.16
C ARG A 56 35.84 22.77 9.80
N ILE A 57 34.63 23.11 10.20
CA ILE A 57 34.19 24.49 10.32
C ILE A 57 34.58 24.96 11.72
N ALA A 58 35.29 26.09 11.76
CA ALA A 58 35.78 26.73 12.96
C ALA A 58 34.64 27.06 13.93
N ALA A 59 34.90 26.83 15.21
CA ALA A 59 33.98 27.08 16.31
C ALA A 59 33.79 28.58 16.53
N THR A 60 32.67 29.14 16.04
CA THR A 60 32.07 30.38 16.53
C THR A 60 30.59 30.38 16.15
N ASP A 61 29.74 29.91 17.06
CA ASP A 61 28.72 30.71 17.77
C ASP A 61 27.67 29.75 18.37
N ARG A 62 27.54 29.73 19.69
CA ARG A 62 26.57 28.88 20.39
C ARG A 62 25.21 29.56 20.36
N GLN A 63 24.28 29.08 19.55
CA GLN A 63 22.85 29.38 19.79
C GLN A 63 22.32 28.54 20.95
N PRO A 64 21.53 29.11 21.88
CA PRO A 64 20.95 28.38 23.00
C PRO A 64 19.75 27.51 22.55
N PRO A 65 19.27 26.58 23.42
CA PRO A 65 18.11 25.75 23.13
C PRO A 65 16.88 26.64 22.87
N LEU A 66 16.11 26.33 21.83
CA LEU A 66 14.85 27.01 21.56
C LEU A 66 13.82 26.63 22.63
N ASP A 67 13.43 27.64 23.42
CA ASP A 67 12.34 27.59 24.38
C ASP A 67 11.04 27.12 23.72
N VAL A 68 10.46 26.06 24.28
CA VAL A 68 9.08 25.65 24.01
C VAL A 68 8.17 26.73 24.62
N PRO A 69 7.29 27.40 23.84
CA PRO A 69 6.40 28.39 24.41
C PRO A 69 5.38 27.70 25.33
N PRO A 70 5.04 28.29 26.50
CA PRO A 70 4.02 27.75 27.38
C PRO A 70 2.66 27.82 26.69
N SER A 71 1.99 26.67 26.63
CA SER A 71 0.63 26.50 26.13
C SER A 71 -0.36 27.31 26.98
N THR A 72 -0.84 28.44 26.46
CA THR A 72 -2.03 29.11 27.00
C THR A 72 -3.26 28.53 26.34
N HIS A 73 -3.72 27.37 26.83
CA HIS A 73 -5.04 26.84 26.47
C HIS A 73 -6.10 27.61 27.25
N THR A 74 -6.95 28.34 26.55
CA THR A 74 -8.18 28.91 27.10
C THR A 74 -9.18 27.79 27.39
N GLN A 75 -9.87 27.87 28.53
CA GLN A 75 -10.76 26.83 29.06
C GLN A 75 -11.89 26.39 28.11
N ASP A 76 -12.22 27.14 27.07
CA ASP A 76 -13.20 26.75 26.04
C ASP A 76 -12.65 25.74 24.99
N GLU A 77 -11.32 25.57 24.84
CA GLU A 77 -10.74 24.52 23.98
C GLU A 77 -10.71 23.13 24.66
N LEU A 78 -10.89 23.08 25.97
CA LEU A 78 -10.81 21.85 26.77
C LEU A 78 -12.13 21.06 26.82
N ASP A 79 -13.25 21.63 26.34
CA ASP A 79 -14.55 20.95 26.32
C ASP A 79 -14.83 20.14 25.04
N VAL A 80 -13.98 20.24 24.01
CA VAL A 80 -14.06 19.40 22.79
C VAL A 80 -13.33 18.05 22.97
N GLU A 81 -12.59 17.88 24.07
CA GLU A 81 -11.77 16.70 24.36
C GLU A 81 -12.55 15.50 24.96
N ARG A 82 -13.89 15.52 24.97
CA ARG A 82 -14.69 14.53 25.73
C ARG A 82 -15.82 13.81 25.02
N THR A 83 -15.57 13.39 23.79
CA THR A 83 -16.02 12.06 23.32
C THR A 83 -14.84 11.36 22.66
N SER A 84 -13.96 10.78 23.48
CA SER A 84 -12.87 9.94 22.98
C SER A 84 -13.49 8.78 22.19
N LEU A 85 -13.40 8.83 20.86
CA LEU A 85 -13.82 7.73 20.01
C LEU A 85 -13.11 6.46 20.48
N ALA A 86 -13.86 5.51 21.04
CA ALA A 86 -13.31 4.23 21.45
C ALA A 86 -12.90 3.47 20.19
N SER A 87 -11.59 3.37 19.93
CA SER A 87 -11.10 3.04 18.59
C SER A 87 -11.35 1.57 18.22
N LEU A 88 -11.27 0.63 19.17
CA LEU A 88 -11.56 -0.78 18.92
C LEU A 88 -13.04 -1.05 18.61
N PRO A 89 -14.03 -0.62 19.42
CA PRO A 89 -15.44 -0.74 19.03
C PRO A 89 -15.74 -0.10 17.68
N ALA A 90 -15.21 1.10 17.44
CA ALA A 90 -15.39 1.80 16.16
C ALA A 90 -14.83 1.00 14.97
N LEU A 91 -13.65 0.41 15.13
CA LEU A 91 -13.01 -0.46 14.14
C LEU A 91 -13.85 -1.72 13.88
N LEU A 92 -14.36 -2.37 14.92
CA LEU A 92 -15.18 -3.57 14.79
C LEU A 92 -16.54 -3.28 14.16
N ASP A 93 -17.17 -2.15 14.49
CA ASP A 93 -18.42 -1.71 13.85
C ASP A 93 -18.20 -1.43 12.35
N ALA A 94 -17.08 -0.78 12.00
CA ALA A 94 -16.74 -0.53 10.60
C ALA A 94 -16.48 -1.82 9.82
N LEU A 95 -15.82 -2.80 10.46
CA LEU A 95 -15.58 -4.13 9.86
C LEU A 95 -16.88 -4.91 9.68
N ASP A 96 -17.73 -4.96 10.70
CA ASP A 96 -19.01 -5.67 10.62
C ASP A 96 -19.92 -5.07 9.57
N LEU A 97 -20.00 -3.73 9.46
CA LEU A 97 -20.75 -3.08 8.39
C LEU A 97 -20.15 -3.40 7.01
N MET A 98 -18.83 -3.35 6.86
CA MET A 98 -18.16 -3.69 5.60
C MET A 98 -18.51 -5.11 5.13
N GLN A 99 -18.52 -6.06 6.06
CA GLN A 99 -18.74 -7.49 5.77
C GLN A 99 -20.21 -7.92 5.76
N SER A 100 -21.10 -7.20 6.43
CA SER A 100 -22.54 -7.53 6.46
C SER A 100 -23.32 -6.87 5.33
N LYS A 101 -22.91 -5.67 4.90
CA LYS A 101 -23.60 -4.89 3.87
C LYS A 101 -23.04 -5.09 2.46
N TYR A 102 -21.72 -5.14 2.34
CA TYR A 102 -21.07 -5.11 1.02
C TYR A 102 -20.50 -6.46 0.56
N PHE A 103 -20.28 -7.41 1.49
CA PHE A 103 -19.73 -8.72 1.15
C PHE A 103 -20.83 -9.76 0.95
N GLU A 104 -20.90 -10.34 -0.25
CA GLU A 104 -21.85 -11.40 -0.58
C GLU A 104 -21.19 -12.77 -0.38
N LEU A 105 -21.50 -13.42 0.74
CA LEU A 105 -20.83 -14.68 1.14
C LEU A 105 -20.92 -15.78 0.08
N TRP A 106 -22.03 -15.86 -0.65
CA TRP A 106 -22.27 -16.89 -1.67
C TRP A 106 -21.52 -16.64 -2.98
N GLN A 107 -21.20 -15.38 -3.30
CA GLN A 107 -20.28 -15.05 -4.40
C GLN A 107 -18.83 -15.08 -3.92
N GLY A 108 -18.60 -14.86 -2.62
CA GLY A 108 -17.28 -14.68 -2.06
C GLY A 108 -16.64 -13.39 -2.56
N THR A 109 -17.37 -12.28 -2.64
CA THR A 109 -16.75 -10.99 -3.05
C THR A 109 -17.57 -9.79 -2.57
N TRP A 110 -16.95 -8.61 -2.62
CA TRP A 110 -17.66 -7.33 -2.49
C TRP A 110 -18.22 -6.95 -3.86
N THR A 111 -19.51 -7.18 -4.10
CA THR A 111 -20.12 -7.05 -5.44
C THR A 111 -20.15 -5.63 -5.99
N GLY A 112 -20.06 -4.63 -5.11
CA GLY A 112 -19.91 -3.24 -5.49
C GLY A 112 -18.48 -2.81 -5.84
N ALA A 113 -17.48 -3.66 -5.61
CA ALA A 113 -16.07 -3.40 -5.92
C ALA A 113 -15.71 -3.87 -7.34
N ILE A 114 -14.75 -3.20 -7.96
CA ILE A 114 -14.06 -3.70 -9.17
C ILE A 114 -12.92 -4.63 -8.76
N ASP A 115 -12.38 -5.39 -9.73
CA ASP A 115 -11.48 -6.51 -9.47
C ASP A 115 -10.29 -6.13 -8.55
N TRP A 116 -9.58 -5.03 -8.84
CA TRP A 116 -8.41 -4.62 -8.05
C TRP A 116 -8.81 -3.97 -6.70
N THR A 117 -9.93 -3.23 -6.63
CA THR A 117 -10.39 -2.66 -5.36
C THR A 117 -10.90 -3.76 -4.43
N ALA A 118 -11.47 -4.85 -4.94
CA ALA A 118 -11.81 -6.03 -4.16
C ALA A 118 -10.57 -6.70 -3.52
N ALA A 119 -9.43 -6.74 -4.23
CA ALA A 119 -8.17 -7.22 -3.65
C ALA A 119 -7.69 -6.32 -2.50
N VAL A 120 -7.85 -5.00 -2.62
CA VAL A 120 -7.57 -4.05 -1.53
C VAL A 120 -8.52 -4.25 -0.34
N MET A 121 -9.81 -4.50 -0.59
CA MET A 121 -10.79 -4.78 0.47
C MET A 121 -10.39 -6.03 1.26
N GLY A 122 -10.01 -7.11 0.57
CA GLY A 122 -9.49 -8.33 1.19
C GLY A 122 -8.25 -8.07 2.04
N THR A 123 -7.32 -7.24 1.52
CA THR A 123 -6.13 -6.79 2.25
C THR A 123 -6.51 -6.04 3.54
N HIS A 124 -7.46 -5.11 3.46
CA HIS A 124 -7.90 -4.33 4.61
C HIS A 124 -8.59 -5.19 5.68
N VAL A 125 -9.41 -6.15 5.28
CA VAL A 125 -10.02 -7.11 6.21
C VAL A 125 -8.95 -7.96 6.89
N SER A 126 -8.04 -8.56 6.11
CA SER A 126 -6.94 -9.38 6.65
C SER A 126 -6.08 -8.60 7.65
N ALA A 127 -5.65 -7.39 7.29
CA ALA A 127 -4.84 -6.55 8.17
C ALA A 127 -5.61 -6.07 9.41
N THR A 128 -6.95 -5.91 9.33
CA THR A 128 -7.77 -5.65 10.52
C THR A 128 -7.83 -6.88 11.44
N LEU A 129 -7.89 -8.10 10.89
CA LEU A 129 -7.77 -9.31 11.71
C LEU A 129 -6.41 -9.41 12.38
N SER A 130 -5.32 -9.05 11.68
CA SER A 130 -3.99 -8.94 12.30
C SER A 130 -3.99 -7.98 13.50
N ALA A 131 -4.64 -6.81 13.38
CA ALA A 131 -4.74 -5.84 14.47
C ALA A 131 -5.55 -6.39 15.65
N VAL A 132 -6.68 -7.05 15.36
CA VAL A 132 -7.53 -7.70 16.38
C VAL A 132 -6.76 -8.80 17.11
N THR A 133 -6.08 -9.69 16.39
CA THR A 133 -5.25 -10.77 16.96
C THR A 133 -4.11 -10.21 17.82
N ALA A 134 -3.43 -9.15 17.38
CA ALA A 134 -2.40 -8.49 18.17
C ALA A 134 -2.97 -7.91 19.49
N ALA A 135 -4.23 -7.49 19.48
CA ALA A 135 -4.94 -6.95 20.64
C ALA A 135 -5.56 -8.00 21.58
N ARG A 136 -5.32 -9.30 21.37
CA ARG A 136 -5.91 -10.40 22.19
C ARG A 136 -5.70 -10.27 23.71
N ASN A 137 -4.68 -9.53 24.13
CA ASN A 137 -4.37 -9.27 25.54
C ASN A 137 -4.90 -7.91 26.05
N ILE A 138 -5.46 -7.07 25.18
CA ILE A 138 -5.86 -5.69 25.47
C ILE A 138 -7.38 -5.56 25.59
N THR A 139 -8.15 -6.46 24.97
CA THR A 139 -9.61 -6.46 25.00
C THR A 139 -10.13 -6.49 26.44
N PRO A 140 -10.72 -5.39 26.95
CA PRO A 140 -11.48 -5.43 28.18
C PRO A 140 -12.71 -6.31 27.93
N SER A 141 -13.09 -7.12 28.92
CA SER A 141 -14.44 -7.68 28.96
C SER A 141 -15.45 -6.53 28.78
N PRO A 142 -16.54 -6.71 28.01
CA PRO A 142 -17.60 -5.71 27.92
C PRO A 142 -18.06 -5.32 29.33
N PRO A 143 -18.42 -4.05 29.57
CA PRO A 143 -18.98 -3.63 30.85
C PRO A 143 -20.31 -4.38 31.08
N ASP A 144 -20.30 -5.19 32.13
CA ASP A 144 -21.43 -5.64 32.95
C ASP A 144 -22.81 -5.73 32.25
N ILE A 145 -23.10 -6.92 31.71
CA ILE A 145 -24.38 -7.55 32.07
C ILE A 145 -24.03 -8.39 33.31
N GLU A 146 -24.67 -8.13 34.44
CA GLU A 146 -24.50 -8.87 35.71
C GLU A 146 -24.18 -10.36 35.48
N GLY A 147 -22.90 -10.71 35.55
CA GLY A 147 -22.45 -12.04 35.17
C GLY A 147 -20.98 -12.04 34.77
N HIS A 148 -20.14 -12.66 35.60
CA HIS A 148 -18.72 -12.87 35.37
C HIS A 148 -18.44 -13.43 33.97
N THR A 149 -18.06 -12.58 33.01
CA THR A 149 -17.53 -13.11 31.74
C THR A 149 -16.16 -13.69 32.01
N SER A 150 -16.05 -15.01 31.90
CA SER A 150 -14.80 -15.71 32.14
C SER A 150 -13.76 -15.35 31.08
N LEU A 151 -12.47 -15.46 31.42
CA LEU A 151 -11.36 -15.31 30.44
C LEU A 151 -11.57 -16.24 29.23
N GLU A 152 -12.16 -17.41 29.47
CA GLU A 152 -12.51 -18.40 28.45
C GLU A 152 -13.59 -17.89 27.49
N GLU A 153 -14.65 -17.25 27.99
CA GLU A 153 -15.68 -16.63 27.14
C GLU A 153 -15.14 -15.47 26.29
N SER A 154 -14.22 -14.67 26.84
CA SER A 154 -13.55 -13.60 26.08
C SER A 154 -12.69 -14.18 24.95
N ALA A 155 -11.90 -15.21 25.24
CA ALA A 155 -11.10 -15.91 24.24
C ALA A 155 -11.96 -16.57 23.16
N LEU A 156 -13.09 -17.19 23.54
CA LEU A 156 -14.03 -17.79 22.58
C LEU A 156 -14.68 -16.74 21.68
N ARG A 157 -15.06 -15.56 22.21
CA ARG A 157 -15.59 -14.45 21.39
C ARG A 157 -14.55 -13.93 20.40
N HIS A 158 -13.30 -13.80 20.83
CA HIS A 158 -12.19 -13.41 19.97
C HIS A 158 -12.00 -14.42 18.82
N GLU A 159 -11.91 -15.71 19.13
CA GLU A 159 -11.77 -16.75 18.11
C GLU A 159 -12.97 -16.81 17.16
N ASN A 160 -14.20 -16.67 17.65
CA ASN A 160 -15.40 -16.64 16.80
C ASN A 160 -15.39 -15.44 15.83
N LEU A 161 -14.97 -14.26 16.30
CA LEU A 161 -14.83 -13.07 15.48
C LEU A 161 -13.79 -13.29 14.37
N VAL A 162 -12.61 -13.78 14.74
CA VAL A 162 -11.51 -14.07 13.80
C VAL A 162 -11.96 -15.11 12.77
N ASN A 163 -12.53 -16.23 13.22
CA ASN A 163 -12.95 -17.32 12.34
C ASN A 163 -14.09 -16.90 11.39
N ARG A 164 -15.03 -16.05 11.85
CA ARG A 164 -16.11 -15.51 11.00
C ARG A 164 -15.55 -14.76 9.80
N TYR A 165 -14.69 -13.77 10.03
CA TYR A 165 -14.16 -12.93 8.97
C TYR A 165 -13.04 -13.61 8.17
N PHE A 166 -12.25 -14.49 8.79
CA PHE A 166 -11.29 -15.31 8.04
C PHE A 166 -12.01 -16.26 7.07
N THR A 167 -13.16 -16.81 7.45
CA THR A 167 -13.99 -17.61 6.52
C THR A 167 -14.38 -16.79 5.29
N GLN A 168 -14.72 -15.50 5.46
CA GLN A 168 -15.01 -14.61 4.34
C GLN A 168 -13.78 -14.33 3.46
N ILE A 169 -12.58 -14.16 4.04
CA ILE A 169 -11.32 -14.09 3.28
C ILE A 169 -11.10 -15.38 2.46
N THR A 170 -11.36 -16.55 3.04
CA THR A 170 -11.22 -17.82 2.32
C THR A 170 -12.27 -17.97 1.22
N SER A 171 -13.51 -17.50 1.42
CA SER A 171 -14.50 -17.41 0.34
C SER A 171 -14.04 -16.45 -0.75
N PHE A 172 -13.44 -15.32 -0.39
CA PHE A 172 -12.88 -14.35 -1.33
C PHE A 172 -11.80 -14.92 -2.23
N TYR A 173 -10.95 -15.82 -1.73
CA TYR A 173 -9.97 -16.50 -2.58
C TYR A 173 -10.61 -17.22 -3.78
N PHE A 174 -11.80 -17.80 -3.58
CA PHE A 174 -12.55 -18.48 -4.65
C PHE A 174 -13.43 -17.54 -5.48
N GLY A 175 -13.94 -16.46 -4.88
CA GLY A 175 -14.78 -15.47 -5.56
C GLY A 175 -14.01 -14.36 -6.29
N GLU A 176 -12.72 -14.15 -5.98
CA GLU A 176 -11.87 -13.17 -6.66
C GLU A 176 -11.77 -13.52 -8.16
N ASN A 177 -11.97 -12.51 -9.01
CA ASN A 177 -11.91 -12.62 -10.46
C ASN A 177 -10.45 -12.71 -10.97
N ALA A 178 -9.71 -13.69 -10.44
CA ALA A 178 -8.30 -13.90 -10.69
C ALA A 178 -8.01 -14.32 -12.14
N PHE A 179 -9.01 -14.56 -12.98
CA PHE A 179 -8.83 -14.76 -14.42
C PHE A 179 -8.77 -13.42 -15.16
N SER A 180 -9.73 -12.52 -14.91
CA SER A 180 -9.77 -11.16 -15.47
C SER A 180 -8.52 -10.36 -15.10
N LEU A 181 -8.14 -10.40 -13.81
CA LEU A 181 -6.98 -9.66 -13.28
C LEU A 181 -5.65 -9.97 -13.98
N ARG A 182 -5.49 -11.15 -14.60
CA ARG A 182 -4.24 -11.51 -15.33
C ARG A 182 -4.06 -10.76 -16.63
N ALA A 183 -5.14 -10.17 -17.14
CA ALA A 183 -5.12 -9.40 -18.37
C ALA A 183 -5.30 -7.90 -18.10
N GLN A 184 -5.25 -7.46 -16.84
CA GLN A 184 -5.36 -6.05 -16.46
C GLN A 184 -3.98 -5.39 -16.35
N ALA A 185 -3.92 -4.16 -15.84
CA ALA A 185 -2.67 -3.43 -15.71
C ALA A 185 -1.77 -4.05 -14.64
N TYR A 186 -0.48 -3.71 -14.66
CA TYR A 186 0.49 -4.34 -13.78
C TYR A 186 0.31 -3.95 -12.30
N ASP A 187 -0.20 -2.75 -12.02
CA ASP A 187 -0.63 -2.36 -10.67
C ASP A 187 -1.79 -3.22 -10.16
N ASP A 188 -2.80 -3.50 -11.01
CA ASP A 188 -3.94 -4.36 -10.66
C ASP A 188 -3.47 -5.74 -10.18
N MET A 189 -2.50 -6.31 -10.89
CA MET A 189 -1.89 -7.59 -10.52
C MET A 189 -1.11 -7.52 -9.19
N LEU A 190 -0.43 -6.40 -8.91
CA LEU A 190 0.41 -6.26 -7.72
C LEU A 190 -0.43 -6.07 -6.44
N TRP A 191 -1.64 -5.52 -6.53
CA TRP A 191 -2.59 -5.50 -5.39
C TRP A 191 -2.92 -6.93 -4.91
N VAL A 192 -3.09 -7.87 -5.84
CA VAL A 192 -3.32 -9.29 -5.55
C VAL A 192 -2.13 -9.89 -4.80
N VAL A 193 -0.90 -9.60 -5.23
CA VAL A 193 0.32 -10.08 -4.56
C VAL A 193 0.37 -9.62 -3.11
N LEU A 194 0.17 -8.32 -2.86
CA LEU A 194 0.21 -7.76 -1.51
C LEU A 194 -0.91 -8.32 -0.62
N GLY A 195 -2.12 -8.48 -1.15
CA GLY A 195 -3.26 -8.99 -0.38
C GLY A 195 -3.10 -10.42 0.11
N TRP A 196 -2.58 -11.31 -0.75
CA TRP A 196 -2.34 -12.70 -0.36
C TRP A 196 -1.13 -12.86 0.56
N LEU A 197 -0.09 -12.02 0.42
CA LEU A 197 1.00 -11.96 1.38
C LEU A 197 0.55 -11.44 2.75
N GLU A 198 -0.34 -10.44 2.80
CA GLU A 198 -0.95 -9.97 4.06
C GLU A 198 -1.78 -11.08 4.72
N SER A 199 -2.53 -11.86 3.94
CA SER A 199 -3.28 -13.02 4.46
C SER A 199 -2.37 -14.10 5.05
N ILE A 200 -1.22 -14.37 4.43
CA ILE A 200 -0.20 -15.29 4.96
C ILE A 200 0.41 -14.75 6.26
N LYS A 201 0.71 -13.44 6.32
CA LYS A 201 1.22 -12.79 7.54
C LYS A 201 0.22 -12.92 8.68
N PHE A 202 -1.06 -12.64 8.42
CA PHE A 202 -2.14 -12.82 9.37
C PHE A 202 -2.21 -14.26 9.89
N ILE A 203 -2.20 -15.25 8.99
CA ILE A 203 -2.23 -16.67 9.40
C ILE A 203 -1.05 -17.01 10.32
N LYS A 204 0.16 -16.57 9.98
CA LYS A 204 1.36 -16.80 10.82
C LYS A 204 1.24 -16.12 12.18
N LEU A 205 0.70 -14.90 12.24
CA LEU A 205 0.47 -14.16 13.47
C LEU A 205 -0.54 -14.89 14.38
N HIS A 206 -1.71 -15.26 13.84
CA HIS A 206 -2.77 -15.90 14.64
C HIS A 206 -2.43 -17.33 15.06
N SER A 207 -1.63 -18.03 14.25
CA SER A 207 -1.16 -19.39 14.56
C SER A 207 -0.05 -19.43 15.61
N SER A 208 0.56 -18.28 15.93
CA SER A 208 1.64 -18.22 16.91
C SER A 208 1.10 -18.44 18.33
N PRO A 209 1.62 -19.41 19.09
CA PRO A 209 1.08 -19.78 20.39
C PRO A 209 1.02 -18.57 21.34
N PRO A 210 -0.05 -18.38 22.11
CA PRO A 210 -0.03 -17.47 23.25
C PRO A 210 1.09 -17.87 24.21
N LEU A 211 1.78 -16.88 24.80
CA LEU A 211 2.85 -17.10 25.78
C LEU A 211 2.41 -17.91 27.03
N ALA A 212 1.14 -18.28 27.14
CA ALA A 212 0.61 -19.14 28.19
C ALA A 212 -0.56 -19.99 27.66
N SER A 213 -0.27 -21.18 27.12
CA SER A 213 -1.23 -22.28 27.15
C SER A 213 -0.51 -23.62 27.09
N SER A 214 -0.34 -24.20 28.28
CA SER A 214 -0.06 -25.61 28.46
C SER A 214 -1.37 -26.41 28.35
N SER A 215 -1.31 -27.54 27.63
CA SER A 215 -2.25 -28.68 27.64
C SER A 215 -3.42 -28.60 26.63
N ARG A 216 -3.96 -29.69 26.05
CA ARG A 216 -3.96 -31.15 26.31
C ARG A 216 -3.99 -31.91 24.98
N ALA A 217 -3.50 -33.15 25.03
CA ALA A 217 -3.53 -34.10 23.93
C ALA A 217 -4.95 -34.36 23.41
N VAL A 218 -5.24 -33.89 22.19
CA VAL A 218 -6.39 -34.30 21.38
C VAL A 218 -5.91 -35.38 20.39
N SER A 219 -6.79 -36.32 20.07
CA SER A 219 -6.53 -37.62 19.42
C SER A 219 -5.33 -37.70 18.47
N LYS A 220 -4.38 -38.56 18.82
CA LYS A 220 -3.11 -38.84 18.12
C LYS A 220 -3.24 -39.36 16.68
N ARG A 221 -4.46 -39.63 16.19
CA ARG A 221 -4.73 -40.07 14.80
C ARG A 221 -5.10 -38.93 13.85
N ILE A 222 -5.58 -37.79 14.35
CA ILE A 222 -5.94 -36.62 13.51
C ILE A 222 -4.76 -35.66 13.39
N PHE A 223 -3.91 -35.58 14.42
CA PHE A 223 -2.81 -34.63 14.53
C PHE A 223 -1.44 -35.31 14.39
N GLN A 224 -1.29 -36.21 13.42
CA GLN A 224 -0.07 -37.01 13.22
C GLN A 224 1.11 -36.20 12.66
N ASP A 225 0.93 -34.91 12.42
CA ASP A 225 1.88 -34.02 11.76
C ASP A 225 2.02 -32.69 12.52
N ASN A 226 2.75 -32.65 13.64
CA ASN A 226 3.14 -31.42 14.38
C ASN A 226 2.05 -30.34 14.63
N SER A 227 0.77 -30.71 14.59
CA SER A 227 -0.34 -29.78 14.29
C SER A 227 -1.07 -29.32 15.55
N SER A 228 -0.43 -28.48 16.37
CA SER A 228 -1.13 -27.60 17.31
C SER A 228 -1.46 -26.24 16.67
N THR A 229 -1.74 -26.22 15.36
CA THR A 229 -1.78 -25.00 14.54
C THR A 229 -3.20 -24.66 14.12
N TRP A 230 -3.59 -23.39 14.22
CA TRP A 230 -4.89 -22.86 13.77
C TRP A 230 -5.20 -23.27 12.31
N TYR A 231 -6.47 -23.57 12.00
CA TYR A 231 -6.84 -24.20 10.71
C TYR A 231 -6.46 -23.37 9.48
N GLY A 232 -6.30 -22.04 9.63
CA GLY A 232 -5.90 -21.16 8.53
C GLY A 232 -4.58 -21.55 7.86
N ASN A 233 -3.69 -22.28 8.53
CA ASN A 233 -2.44 -22.77 7.95
C ASN A 233 -2.63 -23.60 6.67
N GLN A 234 -3.76 -24.30 6.53
CA GLN A 234 -4.04 -25.11 5.35
C GLN A 234 -4.17 -24.28 4.06
N PHE A 235 -4.45 -22.97 4.17
CA PHE A 235 -4.62 -22.07 3.04
C PHE A 235 -3.32 -21.39 2.58
N ILE A 236 -2.25 -21.45 3.39
CA ILE A 236 -0.96 -20.82 3.07
C ILE A 236 -0.45 -21.22 1.68
N PRO A 237 -0.44 -22.52 1.27
CA PRO A 237 0.05 -22.90 -0.06
C PRO A 237 -0.76 -22.27 -1.20
N SER A 238 -2.10 -22.21 -1.06
CA SER A 238 -2.98 -21.62 -2.08
C SER A 238 -2.76 -20.11 -2.22
N PHE A 239 -2.64 -19.41 -1.10
CA PHE A 239 -2.39 -17.97 -1.09
C PHE A 239 -0.99 -17.64 -1.63
N ALA A 240 0.00 -18.46 -1.26
CA ALA A 240 1.37 -18.31 -1.75
C ALA A 240 1.42 -18.50 -3.27
N HIS A 241 0.77 -19.55 -3.78
CA HIS A 241 0.71 -19.80 -5.21
C HIS A 241 0.06 -18.65 -5.99
N ARG A 242 -1.02 -18.06 -5.48
CA ARG A 242 -1.64 -16.89 -6.11
C ARG A 242 -0.72 -15.67 -6.11
N ALA A 243 -0.08 -15.37 -4.98
CA ALA A 243 0.91 -14.29 -4.91
C ALA A 243 2.07 -14.51 -5.89
N HIS A 244 2.57 -15.74 -5.99
CA HIS A 244 3.66 -16.11 -6.89
C HIS A 244 3.29 -15.94 -8.36
N LEU A 245 2.12 -16.45 -8.78
CA LEU A 245 1.63 -16.29 -10.15
C LEU A 245 1.50 -14.82 -10.55
N PHE A 246 0.82 -14.03 -9.71
CA PHE A 246 0.57 -12.63 -10.03
C PHE A 246 1.85 -11.80 -10.01
N TYR A 247 2.82 -12.14 -9.14
CA TYR A 247 4.13 -11.50 -9.16
C TYR A 247 4.89 -11.81 -10.45
N ASP A 248 4.90 -13.08 -10.89
CA ASP A 248 5.58 -13.48 -12.13
C ASP A 248 4.99 -12.76 -13.36
N LEU A 249 3.66 -12.71 -13.45
CA LEU A 249 2.94 -11.94 -14.49
C LEU A 249 3.28 -10.45 -14.42
N ALA A 250 3.18 -9.85 -13.24
CA ALA A 250 3.41 -8.41 -13.07
C ALA A 250 4.84 -8.01 -13.37
N SER A 251 5.82 -8.80 -12.95
CA SER A 251 7.24 -8.49 -13.08
C SER A 251 7.71 -8.29 -14.53
N GLN A 252 6.94 -8.77 -15.52
CA GLN A 252 7.18 -8.54 -16.94
C GLN A 252 7.05 -7.07 -17.35
N GLY A 253 6.38 -6.25 -16.54
CA GLY A 253 6.27 -4.82 -16.77
C GLY A 253 7.56 -4.04 -16.49
N TRP A 254 8.53 -4.63 -15.79
CA TRP A 254 9.84 -4.01 -15.55
C TRP A 254 10.75 -4.15 -16.77
N ASP A 255 11.28 -3.04 -17.26
CA ASP A 255 12.24 -3.02 -18.36
C ASP A 255 13.27 -1.88 -18.22
N THR A 256 14.45 -2.07 -18.80
CA THR A 256 15.51 -1.06 -18.86
C THR A 256 15.68 -0.43 -20.25
N SER A 257 14.84 -0.81 -21.22
CA SER A 257 14.91 -0.31 -22.59
C SER A 257 14.44 1.14 -22.71
N LEU A 258 13.55 1.56 -21.80
CA LEU A 258 13.04 2.92 -21.67
C LEU A 258 13.31 3.44 -20.25
N CYS A 259 13.69 4.71 -20.14
CA CYS A 259 13.97 5.40 -18.88
C CYS A 259 15.06 4.77 -17.99
N GLY A 260 15.91 3.89 -18.54
CA GLY A 260 16.96 3.19 -17.79
C GLY A 260 16.45 2.25 -16.69
N GLY A 261 15.15 1.92 -16.69
CA GLY A 261 14.49 1.12 -15.66
C GLY A 261 13.03 1.52 -15.48
N GLY A 262 12.38 0.92 -14.50
CA GLY A 262 11.00 1.23 -14.13
C GLY A 262 9.98 0.34 -14.81
N MET A 263 8.86 0.14 -14.14
CA MET A 263 7.70 -0.55 -14.70
C MET A 263 6.86 0.37 -15.57
N ILE A 264 6.40 -0.15 -16.71
CA ILE A 264 5.26 0.43 -17.41
C ILE A 264 3.96 0.11 -16.64
N TRP A 265 2.96 0.97 -16.76
CA TRP A 265 1.68 0.81 -16.09
C TRP A 265 0.83 -0.32 -16.70
N ASN A 266 0.51 -0.18 -17.99
CA ASN A 266 -0.40 -1.07 -18.70
C ASN A 266 0.26 -1.53 -20.02
N PRO A 267 0.36 -2.84 -20.30
CA PRO A 267 1.04 -3.36 -21.50
C PRO A 267 0.28 -3.10 -22.81
N TYR A 268 -0.98 -2.67 -22.75
CA TYR A 268 -1.83 -2.39 -23.90
C TYR A 268 -1.87 -0.91 -24.30
N LEU A 269 -1.31 -0.01 -23.48
CA LEU A 269 -1.30 1.44 -23.73
C LEU A 269 0.07 1.93 -24.20
N ALA A 270 0.16 3.22 -24.55
CA ALA A 270 1.46 3.86 -24.73
C ALA A 270 2.25 3.79 -23.40
N PRO A 271 3.59 3.60 -23.44
CA PRO A 271 4.39 3.48 -22.23
C PRO A 271 4.21 4.69 -21.31
N TYR A 272 3.69 4.38 -20.13
CA TYR A 272 3.55 5.30 -19.02
C TYR A 272 4.18 4.67 -17.79
N LYS A 273 5.27 5.25 -17.28
CA LYS A 273 5.94 4.77 -16.06
C LYS A 273 5.44 5.59 -14.88
N ASN A 274 4.43 5.07 -14.20
CA ASN A 274 3.77 5.76 -13.10
C ASN A 274 4.33 5.37 -11.72
N ALA A 275 4.05 6.21 -10.73
CA ALA A 275 4.45 6.02 -9.34
C ALA A 275 3.84 4.73 -8.79
N ILE A 276 2.53 4.55 -8.93
CA ILE A 276 1.82 3.47 -8.25
C ILE A 276 2.34 2.08 -8.64
N THR A 277 2.52 1.79 -9.93
CA THR A 277 2.97 0.47 -10.38
C THR A 277 4.39 0.19 -9.88
N ASN A 278 5.27 1.18 -9.90
CA ASN A 278 6.65 1.04 -9.41
C ASN A 278 6.73 0.90 -7.88
N GLN A 279 5.93 1.67 -7.14
CA GLN A 279 5.86 1.57 -5.68
C GLN A 279 5.29 0.24 -5.23
N LEU A 280 4.24 -0.25 -5.91
CA LEU A 280 3.67 -1.57 -5.69
C LEU A 280 4.69 -2.66 -5.98
N TYR A 281 5.49 -2.52 -7.03
CA TYR A 281 6.52 -3.51 -7.35
C TYR A 281 7.62 -3.56 -6.30
N ILE A 282 8.05 -2.40 -5.78
CA ILE A 282 8.99 -2.34 -4.65
C ILE A 282 8.40 -3.05 -3.43
N ALA A 283 7.17 -2.68 -3.04
CA ALA A 283 6.48 -3.25 -1.88
C ALA A 283 6.23 -4.76 -2.03
N ALA A 284 5.77 -5.21 -3.19
CA ALA A 284 5.51 -6.60 -3.48
C ALA A 284 6.81 -7.41 -3.53
N SER A 285 7.85 -6.91 -4.19
CA SER A 285 9.14 -7.59 -4.30
C SER A 285 9.78 -7.78 -2.93
N VAL A 286 9.83 -6.75 -2.09
CA VAL A 286 10.40 -6.93 -0.74
C VAL A 286 9.51 -7.79 0.15
N SER A 287 8.19 -7.73 -0.02
CA SER A 287 7.26 -8.61 0.71
C SER A 287 7.37 -10.07 0.26
N MET A 288 7.62 -10.33 -1.02
CA MET A 288 7.95 -11.67 -1.54
C MET A 288 9.26 -12.17 -0.93
N TYR A 289 10.27 -11.31 -0.76
CA TYR A 289 11.49 -11.73 -0.07
C TYR A 289 11.25 -12.08 1.40
N LEU A 290 10.49 -11.24 2.13
CA LEU A 290 10.35 -11.36 3.58
C LEU A 290 9.32 -12.40 4.03
N TYR A 291 8.18 -12.53 3.33
CA TYR A 291 6.99 -13.22 3.87
C TYR A 291 6.54 -14.44 3.08
N PHE A 292 6.91 -14.53 1.80
CA PHE A 292 6.54 -15.62 0.91
C PHE A 292 7.13 -16.95 1.38
N PRO A 293 6.30 -17.98 1.60
CA PRO A 293 6.73 -19.28 2.14
C PRO A 293 7.33 -20.21 1.07
N GLY A 294 7.58 -19.73 -0.15
CA GLY A 294 7.93 -20.57 -1.29
C GLY A 294 6.70 -21.17 -1.97
N ASP A 295 6.89 -21.63 -3.20
CA ASP A 295 5.87 -22.31 -3.98
C ASP A 295 6.52 -23.34 -4.93
N GLN A 296 6.06 -24.59 -4.84
CA GLN A 296 6.49 -25.69 -5.72
C GLN A 296 5.42 -26.04 -6.77
N ASN A 297 4.27 -25.37 -6.73
CA ASN A 297 3.19 -25.59 -7.67
C ASN A 297 3.49 -24.89 -9.00
N ALA A 298 3.91 -25.66 -9.99
CA ALA A 298 4.20 -25.17 -11.33
C ALA A 298 2.95 -25.01 -12.23
N SER A 299 1.79 -25.51 -11.80
CA SER A 299 0.58 -25.44 -12.62
C SER A 299 0.09 -23.99 -12.63
N PRO A 300 -0.07 -23.35 -13.80
CA PRO A 300 -0.75 -22.08 -13.85
C PRO A 300 -2.18 -22.27 -13.37
N PHE A 301 -2.97 -23.28 -13.81
CA PHE A 301 -4.27 -23.71 -13.22
C PHE A 301 -4.83 -25.06 -13.76
N ASN A 302 -4.03 -26.10 -14.05
CA ASN A 302 -4.58 -27.39 -14.53
C ASN A 302 -3.93 -28.64 -13.92
N SER A 303 -4.75 -29.54 -13.39
CA SER A 303 -4.37 -30.79 -12.70
C SER A 303 -3.93 -31.92 -13.64
N GLN A 304 -3.80 -31.65 -14.94
CA GLN A 304 -3.28 -32.62 -15.88
C GLN A 304 -1.76 -32.54 -15.93
N LYS A 305 -1.12 -33.54 -15.31
CA LYS A 305 0.28 -33.91 -15.50
C LYS A 305 0.53 -34.18 -16.99
N SER A 306 0.78 -33.15 -17.79
CA SER A 306 1.67 -33.32 -18.93
C SER A 306 3.05 -32.90 -18.47
N GLU A 307 3.88 -33.90 -18.22
CA GLU A 307 5.33 -33.72 -18.16
C GLU A 307 5.74 -32.92 -19.42
N ALA A 308 6.26 -31.71 -19.23
CA ALA A 308 6.75 -30.78 -20.26
C ALA A 308 5.74 -29.82 -20.95
N SER A 309 4.94 -29.05 -20.21
CA SER A 309 4.63 -27.70 -20.70
C SER A 309 5.79 -26.76 -20.37
N LYS A 310 6.32 -26.07 -21.38
CA LYS A 310 7.25 -24.93 -21.20
C LYS A 310 6.53 -23.69 -20.64
N ASP A 311 5.26 -23.83 -20.29
CA ASP A 311 4.30 -22.77 -19.95
C ASP A 311 3.92 -22.76 -18.45
N GLY A 312 4.57 -23.58 -17.63
CA GLY A 312 4.40 -23.59 -16.18
C GLY A 312 5.28 -22.54 -15.48
N ILE A 313 4.83 -22.04 -14.33
CA ILE A 313 5.61 -21.07 -13.55
C ILE A 313 6.74 -21.82 -12.83
N PRO A 314 8.01 -21.37 -12.94
CA PRO A 314 9.11 -22.02 -12.27
C PRO A 314 8.91 -22.02 -10.75
N PRO A 315 9.22 -23.12 -10.03
CA PRO A 315 9.18 -23.13 -8.57
C PRO A 315 9.96 -21.96 -7.96
N ALA A 316 9.41 -21.35 -6.92
CA ALA A 316 10.04 -20.26 -6.20
C ALA A 316 10.41 -20.69 -4.78
N LYS A 317 11.66 -20.41 -4.39
CA LYS A 317 12.17 -20.72 -3.06
C LYS A 317 11.77 -19.65 -2.05
N VAL A 318 11.72 -20.05 -0.79
CA VAL A 318 11.59 -19.12 0.34
C VAL A 318 12.79 -18.17 0.34
N HIS A 319 12.56 -16.88 0.59
CA HIS A 319 13.62 -15.86 0.68
C HIS A 319 14.52 -15.79 -0.57
N ASP A 320 13.93 -15.95 -1.76
CA ASP A 320 14.69 -15.82 -2.99
C ASP A 320 15.25 -14.40 -3.16
N THR A 321 16.58 -14.28 -3.22
CA THR A 321 17.28 -13.00 -3.33
C THR A 321 16.91 -12.22 -4.59
N LYS A 322 16.36 -12.87 -5.62
CA LYS A 322 15.83 -12.18 -6.80
C LYS A 322 14.79 -11.13 -6.43
N TYR A 323 13.96 -11.41 -5.43
CA TYR A 323 12.91 -10.50 -4.98
C TYR A 323 13.48 -9.30 -4.25
N LEU A 324 14.49 -9.49 -3.39
CA LEU A 324 15.17 -8.38 -2.72
C LEU A 324 15.92 -7.50 -3.74
N ASN A 325 16.63 -8.13 -4.69
CA ASN A 325 17.36 -7.40 -5.73
C ASN A 325 16.40 -6.54 -6.57
N ALA A 326 15.26 -7.11 -6.98
CA ALA A 326 14.22 -6.37 -7.71
C ALA A 326 13.71 -5.17 -6.91
N ALA A 327 13.44 -5.35 -5.60
CA ALA A 327 12.99 -4.24 -4.75
C ALA A 327 14.03 -3.12 -4.63
N VAL A 328 15.31 -3.48 -4.43
CA VAL A 328 16.41 -2.51 -4.31
C VAL A 328 16.65 -1.77 -5.62
N GLU A 329 16.66 -2.49 -6.75
CA GLU A 329 16.83 -1.89 -8.09
C GLU A 329 15.68 -0.96 -8.44
N ALA A 330 14.44 -1.40 -8.21
CA ALA A 330 13.25 -0.59 -8.46
C ALA A 330 13.21 0.66 -7.58
N TYR A 331 13.59 0.55 -6.31
CA TYR A 331 13.65 1.70 -5.42
C TYR A 331 14.71 2.71 -5.86
N LYS A 332 15.90 2.21 -6.21
CA LYS A 332 16.98 3.06 -6.73
C LYS A 332 16.52 3.83 -7.96
N TRP A 333 15.89 3.16 -8.92
CA TRP A 333 15.35 3.80 -10.11
C TRP A 333 14.30 4.86 -9.76
N LEU A 334 13.33 4.52 -8.89
CA LEU A 334 12.27 5.46 -8.50
C LEU A 334 12.87 6.73 -7.87
N LYS A 335 13.88 6.59 -7.01
CA LYS A 335 14.58 7.72 -6.37
C LYS A 335 15.33 8.58 -7.39
N GLU A 336 15.97 7.95 -8.38
CA GLU A 336 16.73 8.64 -9.45
C GLU A 336 15.83 9.24 -10.54
N SER A 337 14.58 8.77 -10.68
CA SER A 337 13.62 9.21 -11.70
C SER A 337 13.07 10.63 -11.52
N ASN A 338 13.34 11.27 -10.38
CA ASN A 338 12.85 12.62 -10.04
C ASN A 338 11.31 12.75 -10.06
N MET A 339 10.61 11.73 -9.55
CA MET A 339 9.13 11.69 -9.51
C MET A 339 8.52 12.44 -8.31
N THR A 340 9.27 13.30 -7.61
CA THR A 340 8.76 14.09 -6.48
C THR A 340 8.64 15.57 -6.82
N ASN A 341 7.54 16.23 -6.43
CA ASN A 341 7.36 17.66 -6.63
C ASN A 341 8.12 18.49 -5.57
N ALA A 342 7.98 19.82 -5.62
CA ALA A 342 8.66 20.72 -4.69
C ALA A 342 8.23 20.56 -3.22
N ALA A 343 7.04 19.99 -2.96
CA ALA A 343 6.58 19.64 -1.62
C ALA A 343 7.08 18.25 -1.17
N GLY A 344 7.87 17.56 -2.00
CA GLY A 344 8.37 16.21 -1.74
C GLY A 344 7.28 15.15 -1.78
N LEU A 345 6.21 15.39 -2.54
CA LEU A 345 5.14 14.42 -2.82
C LEU A 345 5.41 13.74 -4.17
N TYR A 346 5.10 12.45 -4.26
CA TYR A 346 5.16 11.72 -5.52
C TYR A 346 4.07 12.19 -6.46
N VAL A 347 4.49 12.64 -7.64
CA VAL A 347 3.59 12.88 -8.76
C VAL A 347 3.26 11.57 -9.47
N ASP A 348 2.35 11.61 -10.43
CA ASP A 348 1.78 10.38 -10.96
C ASP A 348 2.72 9.61 -11.90
N GLY A 349 3.49 10.27 -12.76
CA GLY A 349 4.36 9.50 -13.65
C GLY A 349 4.98 10.26 -14.81
N PHE A 350 5.42 9.48 -15.80
CA PHE A 350 6.03 9.98 -17.03
C PHE A 350 5.57 9.22 -18.26
N HIS A 351 5.26 9.95 -19.32
CA HIS A 351 5.34 9.47 -20.70
C HIS A 351 6.73 9.76 -21.29
N ILE A 352 6.94 9.25 -22.50
CA ILE A 352 8.20 9.37 -23.23
C ILE A 352 7.97 10.21 -24.49
N HIS A 353 8.66 11.34 -24.60
CA HIS A 353 8.47 12.29 -25.69
C HIS A 353 8.82 11.65 -27.04
N GLY A 354 7.87 11.71 -27.98
CA GLY A 354 8.05 11.21 -29.34
C GLY A 354 8.05 9.68 -29.46
N TRP A 355 7.66 8.96 -28.40
CA TRP A 355 7.45 7.52 -28.47
C TRP A 355 6.30 7.20 -29.44
N ARG A 356 6.49 6.18 -30.29
CA ARG A 356 5.46 5.73 -31.23
C ARG A 356 5.66 4.27 -31.60
N ARG A 357 4.57 3.51 -31.64
CA ARG A 357 4.54 2.15 -32.19
C ARG A 357 3.47 2.04 -33.27
N THR A 358 3.86 1.74 -34.51
CA THR A 358 2.92 1.49 -35.64
C THR A 358 3.31 0.24 -36.41
N ALA A 359 2.35 -0.33 -37.15
CA ALA A 359 2.54 -1.48 -38.04
C ALA A 359 3.47 -1.10 -39.23
N GLY A 360 4.78 -1.00 -38.98
CA GLY A 360 5.80 -0.69 -39.98
C GLY A 360 6.82 0.36 -39.56
N ASN A 361 6.61 1.07 -38.45
CA ASN A 361 7.59 2.02 -37.90
C ASN A 361 7.41 2.17 -36.38
N SER A 362 8.48 1.93 -35.62
CA SER A 362 8.51 2.10 -34.18
C SER A 362 9.67 3.02 -33.82
N SER A 363 9.41 4.00 -32.97
CA SER A 363 10.39 4.94 -32.44
C SER A 363 10.29 4.95 -30.93
N ASN A 364 11.43 4.81 -30.26
CA ASN A 364 11.51 4.98 -28.82
C ASN A 364 11.44 6.46 -28.39
N GLY A 365 11.34 7.38 -29.35
CA GLY A 365 11.36 8.82 -29.07
C GLY A 365 12.70 9.22 -28.46
N THR A 366 12.65 9.99 -27.38
CA THR A 366 13.84 10.30 -26.57
C THR A 366 14.34 9.08 -25.77
N GLY A 367 13.49 8.08 -25.54
CA GLY A 367 13.76 6.95 -24.64
C GLY A 367 13.87 7.34 -23.17
N ALA A 368 13.64 8.62 -22.83
CA ALA A 368 13.74 9.16 -21.48
C ALA A 368 12.36 9.44 -20.88
N CYS A 369 12.24 9.36 -19.56
CA CYS A 369 11.02 9.72 -18.83
C CYS A 369 10.96 11.25 -18.69
N ASP A 370 10.52 11.93 -19.75
CA ASP A 370 10.64 13.39 -19.91
C ASP A 370 9.30 14.14 -20.06
N VAL A 371 8.19 13.42 -20.23
CA VAL A 371 6.84 13.99 -20.23
C VAL A 371 6.16 13.67 -18.90
N ARG A 372 6.47 14.49 -17.90
CA ARG A 372 5.95 14.35 -16.55
C ARG A 372 4.47 14.72 -16.42
N ASP A 373 3.72 13.89 -15.71
CA ASP A 373 2.38 14.17 -15.21
C ASP A 373 2.46 14.59 -13.73
N GLU A 374 2.00 15.80 -13.43
CA GLU A 374 2.12 16.41 -12.10
C GLU A 374 0.94 16.07 -11.16
N MET A 375 0.02 15.18 -11.54
CA MET A 375 -1.06 14.75 -10.63
C MET A 375 -0.49 14.16 -9.36
N VAL A 376 -1.19 14.38 -8.25
CA VAL A 376 -0.85 13.83 -6.95
C VAL A 376 -2.09 13.13 -6.41
N TYR A 377 -1.90 11.88 -6.02
CA TYR A 377 -2.92 11.03 -5.41
C TYR A 377 -2.44 10.56 -4.03
N THR A 378 -3.36 10.36 -3.08
CA THR A 378 -2.97 9.99 -1.71
C THR A 378 -2.28 8.62 -1.64
N TYR A 379 -2.73 7.65 -2.45
CA TYR A 379 -2.15 6.30 -2.47
C TYR A 379 -0.69 6.24 -2.97
N ASN A 380 -0.28 7.13 -3.88
CA ASN A 380 1.10 7.28 -4.37
C ASN A 380 2.04 7.75 -3.24
N GLN A 381 1.49 8.22 -2.11
CA GLN A 381 2.28 8.61 -0.94
C GLN A 381 2.32 7.50 0.11
N GLY A 382 1.41 6.53 0.00
CA GLY A 382 1.22 5.47 0.97
C GLY A 382 2.01 4.22 0.63
N VAL A 383 1.82 3.65 -0.56
CA VAL A 383 2.34 2.32 -0.93
C VAL A 383 3.85 2.20 -0.71
N LEU A 384 4.60 3.24 -1.07
CA LEU A 384 6.04 3.25 -0.90
C LEU A 384 6.47 3.08 0.57
N LEU A 385 5.67 3.52 1.54
CA LEU A 385 6.00 3.40 2.96
C LEU A 385 6.21 1.94 3.38
N SER A 386 5.35 1.00 2.96
CA SER A 386 5.58 -0.41 3.27
C SER A 386 6.76 -1.00 2.48
N GLY A 387 7.03 -0.50 1.28
CA GLY A 387 8.21 -0.88 0.51
C GLY A 387 9.51 -0.46 1.21
N LEU A 388 9.59 0.79 1.65
CA LEU A 388 10.70 1.33 2.45
C LEU A 388 10.88 0.58 3.76
N ARG A 389 9.78 0.31 4.46
CA ARG A 389 9.82 -0.50 5.68
C ARG A 389 10.38 -1.88 5.42
N GLY A 390 9.90 -2.56 4.37
CA GLY A 390 10.41 -3.89 4.01
C GLY A 390 11.88 -3.84 3.61
N LEU A 391 12.33 -2.82 2.88
CA LEU A 391 13.74 -2.66 2.51
C LEU A 391 14.63 -2.43 3.74
N TRP A 392 14.15 -1.70 4.75
CA TRP A 392 14.81 -1.62 6.04
C TRP A 392 14.82 -2.99 6.74
N ASP A 393 13.68 -3.66 6.85
CA ASP A 393 13.59 -5.00 7.46
C ASP A 393 14.54 -5.98 6.77
N ALA A 394 14.77 -5.89 5.46
CA ALA A 394 15.64 -6.80 4.72
C ALA A 394 17.12 -6.45 4.78
N THR A 395 17.51 -5.19 5.00
CA THR A 395 18.89 -4.72 4.81
C THR A 395 19.51 -4.01 6.01
N GLY A 396 18.70 -3.54 6.96
CA GLY A 396 19.13 -2.68 8.07
C GLY A 396 19.49 -1.24 7.67
N THR A 397 19.30 -0.85 6.41
CA THR A 397 19.71 0.48 5.92
C THR A 397 18.77 1.56 6.46
N ARG A 398 19.26 2.35 7.42
CA ARG A 398 18.49 3.40 8.13
C ARG A 398 17.88 4.46 7.20
N ALA A 399 18.52 4.75 6.07
CA ALA A 399 18.02 5.72 5.09
C ALA A 399 16.58 5.42 4.62
N TYR A 400 16.19 4.14 4.52
CA TYR A 400 14.81 3.79 4.14
C TYR A 400 13.77 4.25 5.17
N LEU A 401 14.09 4.19 6.47
CA LEU A 401 13.22 4.72 7.52
C LEU A 401 13.18 6.24 7.47
N GLU A 402 14.34 6.90 7.31
CA GLU A 402 14.43 8.36 7.24
C GLU A 402 13.62 8.93 6.09
N GLU A 403 13.69 8.29 4.92
CA GLU A 403 12.95 8.65 3.71
C GLU A 403 11.44 8.43 3.91
N GLY A 404 11.03 7.32 4.52
CA GLY A 404 9.62 7.06 4.85
C GLY A 404 9.04 8.08 5.83
N HIS A 405 9.78 8.41 6.89
CA HIS A 405 9.37 9.46 7.84
C HIS A 405 9.31 10.85 7.18
N SER A 406 10.21 11.13 6.23
CA SER A 406 10.15 12.38 5.47
C SER A 406 8.90 12.47 4.60
N LEU A 407 8.55 11.38 3.91
CA LEU A 407 7.33 11.32 3.09
C LEU A 407 6.08 11.53 3.95
N ILE A 408 5.98 10.88 5.11
CA ILE A 408 4.84 11.06 6.03
C ILE A 408 4.71 12.53 6.46
N ARG A 409 5.82 13.18 6.84
CA ARG A 409 5.80 14.61 7.21
C ARG A 409 5.35 15.50 6.05
N ASN A 410 5.80 15.21 4.83
CA ASN A 410 5.39 15.96 3.64
C ASN A 410 3.88 15.80 3.39
N VAL A 411 3.34 14.58 3.51
CA VAL A 411 1.90 14.33 3.37
C VAL A 411 1.11 15.05 4.45
N THR A 412 1.52 14.93 5.72
CA THR A 412 0.88 15.62 6.84
C THR A 412 0.85 17.14 6.61
N ALA A 413 1.97 17.73 6.20
CA ALA A 413 2.04 19.15 5.84
C ALA A 413 1.13 19.50 4.65
N ALA A 414 1.06 18.63 3.64
CA ALA A 414 0.21 18.80 2.45
C ALA A 414 -1.30 18.64 2.73
N THR A 415 -1.68 18.20 3.94
CA THR A 415 -3.07 18.30 4.41
C THR A 415 -3.38 19.63 5.10
N GLY A 416 -2.37 20.48 5.32
CA GLY A 416 -2.47 21.70 6.11
C GLY A 416 -2.36 21.47 7.62
N TRP A 417 -1.64 20.43 8.06
CA TRP A 417 -1.43 20.09 9.47
C TRP A 417 -0.01 20.45 9.97
N PRO A 418 0.13 21.07 11.16
CA PRO A 418 -0.95 21.62 11.99
C PRO A 418 -1.58 22.85 11.32
N LEU A 419 -2.83 23.15 11.67
CA LEU A 419 -3.53 24.29 11.10
C LEU A 419 -2.84 25.59 11.53
N ALA A 420 -2.36 26.38 10.57
CA ALA A 420 -1.66 27.64 10.85
C ALA A 420 -2.60 28.74 11.37
N SER A 421 -3.83 28.79 10.86
CA SER A 421 -4.87 29.76 11.23
C SER A 421 -6.24 29.20 10.89
N LEU A 422 -7.26 29.53 11.70
CA LEU A 422 -8.66 29.17 11.40
C LEU A 422 -9.15 29.71 10.05
N ARG A 423 -8.52 30.77 9.53
CA ARG A 423 -8.81 31.32 8.20
C ARG A 423 -8.31 30.42 7.06
N ASP A 424 -7.27 29.63 7.30
CA ASP A 424 -6.66 28.76 6.30
C ASP A 424 -7.32 27.38 6.23
N ARG A 425 -8.33 27.11 7.08
CA ARG A 425 -8.91 25.76 7.23
C ARG A 425 -9.50 25.18 5.93
N PHE A 426 -9.95 26.04 5.01
CA PHE A 426 -10.50 25.60 3.71
C PHE A 426 -9.50 25.71 2.55
N LYS A 427 -8.30 26.23 2.81
CA LYS A 427 -7.28 26.39 1.77
C LYS A 427 -6.72 25.02 1.41
N TRP A 428 -6.72 24.70 0.12
CA TRP A 428 -6.07 23.51 -0.41
C TRP A 428 -4.56 23.54 -0.15
N ALA A 429 -4.04 22.51 0.53
CA ALA A 429 -2.63 22.40 0.90
C ALA A 429 -1.85 21.41 0.01
N GLY A 430 -2.49 20.80 -0.98
CA GLY A 430 -1.87 19.88 -1.95
C GLY A 430 -2.45 18.46 -1.90
N LEU A 431 -2.83 17.98 -0.71
CA LEU A 431 -3.44 16.66 -0.46
C LEU A 431 -4.51 16.73 0.65
N GLY A 432 -5.11 17.90 0.83
CA GLY A 432 -6.05 18.10 1.93
C GLY A 432 -6.27 19.55 2.30
N ARG A 433 -7.17 19.69 3.28
CA ARG A 433 -7.56 20.93 3.93
C ARG A 433 -7.77 20.65 5.41
N ASN A 434 -7.52 21.63 6.27
CA ASN A 434 -7.76 21.50 7.71
C ASN A 434 -7.10 20.26 8.37
N GLY A 435 -5.96 19.80 7.85
CA GLY A 435 -5.29 18.59 8.31
C GLY A 435 -6.00 17.28 7.95
N VAL A 436 -7.07 17.32 7.15
CA VAL A 436 -7.79 16.13 6.69
C VAL A 436 -7.28 15.76 5.30
N LEU A 437 -6.86 14.50 5.15
CA LEU A 437 -6.42 13.91 3.89
C LEU A 437 -7.60 13.88 2.92
N GLU A 438 -7.39 14.39 1.72
CA GLU A 438 -8.44 14.59 0.73
C GLU A 438 -7.92 14.31 -0.69
N GLU A 439 -8.74 13.71 -1.55
CA GLU A 439 -8.51 13.68 -2.99
C GLU A 439 -9.04 14.96 -3.62
N ALA A 440 -8.42 15.45 -4.70
CA ALA A 440 -8.87 16.69 -5.37
C ALA A 440 -10.34 16.65 -5.82
N CYS A 441 -10.88 15.44 -6.04
CA CYS A 441 -12.26 15.18 -6.44
C CYS A 441 -13.26 15.06 -5.27
N ASP A 442 -12.80 14.99 -4.00
CA ASP A 442 -13.66 14.67 -2.85
C ASP A 442 -14.74 15.73 -2.63
N ALA A 443 -14.35 17.00 -2.50
CA ALA A 443 -15.30 18.10 -2.32
C ALA A 443 -16.37 18.12 -3.42
N SER A 444 -16.00 17.89 -4.67
CA SER A 444 -16.95 17.87 -5.80
C SER A 444 -17.92 16.68 -5.80
N GLY A 445 -17.58 15.59 -5.11
CA GLY A 445 -18.29 14.31 -5.22
C GLY A 445 -18.03 13.55 -6.52
N ARG A 446 -17.03 13.95 -7.33
CA ARG A 446 -16.78 13.37 -8.67
C ARG A 446 -15.68 12.31 -8.70
N CYS A 447 -15.23 11.82 -7.53
CA CYS A 447 -14.25 10.75 -7.51
C CYS A 447 -14.83 9.49 -8.17
N SER A 448 -14.00 8.84 -8.99
CA SER A 448 -14.31 7.51 -9.50
C SER A 448 -14.24 6.48 -8.38
N GLN A 449 -14.56 5.24 -8.72
CA GLN A 449 -14.35 4.11 -7.84
C GLN A 449 -12.90 3.98 -7.37
N ASP A 450 -11.93 4.21 -8.27
CA ASP A 450 -10.51 4.25 -7.93
C ASP A 450 -10.23 5.31 -6.86
N GLY A 451 -10.64 6.56 -7.13
CA GLY A 451 -10.39 7.70 -6.25
C GLY A 451 -10.94 7.53 -4.83
N GLN A 452 -12.11 6.89 -4.70
CA GLN A 452 -12.70 6.60 -3.39
C GLN A 452 -11.86 5.61 -2.54
N THR A 453 -11.01 4.79 -3.16
CA THR A 453 -10.18 3.77 -2.50
C THR A 453 -8.88 4.34 -1.93
N PHE A 454 -8.33 5.39 -2.54
CA PHE A 454 -6.94 5.83 -2.35
C PHE A 454 -6.56 6.19 -0.91
N LYS A 455 -7.41 6.92 -0.19
CA LYS A 455 -7.14 7.31 1.21
C LYS A 455 -6.99 6.10 2.11
N GLY A 456 -7.78 5.04 1.90
CA GLY A 456 -7.70 3.81 2.68
C GLY A 456 -6.35 3.11 2.51
N ILE A 457 -5.88 3.02 1.26
CA ILE A 457 -4.56 2.48 0.92
C ILE A 457 -3.47 3.25 1.66
N PHE A 458 -3.52 4.58 1.66
CA PHE A 458 -2.54 5.39 2.38
C PHE A 458 -2.44 4.99 3.86
N PHE A 459 -3.57 4.94 4.57
CA PHE A 459 -3.57 4.58 6.01
C PHE A 459 -3.18 3.12 6.25
N HIS A 460 -3.43 2.21 5.31
CA HIS A 460 -2.93 0.84 5.39
C HIS A 460 -1.41 0.78 5.39
N HIS A 461 -0.77 1.43 4.41
CA HIS A 461 0.68 1.39 4.32
C HIS A 461 1.39 2.23 5.38
N LEU A 462 0.79 3.34 5.83
CA LEU A 462 1.26 4.09 7.01
C LEU A 462 1.34 3.19 8.24
N THR A 463 0.29 2.40 8.47
CA THR A 463 0.22 1.46 9.60
C THR A 463 1.32 0.40 9.52
N LEU A 464 1.58 -0.15 8.33
CA LEU A 464 2.65 -1.13 8.13
C LEU A 464 4.03 -0.52 8.38
N PHE A 465 4.27 0.70 7.90
CA PHE A 465 5.54 1.38 8.12
C PHE A 465 5.79 1.63 9.60
N CYS A 466 4.77 2.12 10.31
CA CYS A 466 4.77 2.37 11.75
C CYS A 466 4.50 1.10 12.58
N ALA A 467 4.77 -0.11 12.12
CA ALA A 467 4.81 -1.26 13.03
C ALA A 467 6.05 -1.17 13.94
N PRO A 468 6.07 -1.72 15.18
CA PRO A 468 7.31 -1.83 15.95
C PRO A 468 8.44 -2.47 15.13
N LEU A 469 9.67 -1.98 15.29
CA LEU A 469 10.85 -2.62 14.72
C LEU A 469 11.22 -3.85 15.54
N LEU A 470 11.66 -4.93 14.88
CA LEU A 470 12.26 -6.07 15.59
C LEU A 470 13.53 -5.61 16.30
N THR A 471 13.73 -6.01 17.55
CA THR A 471 14.90 -5.64 18.36
C THR A 471 15.63 -6.88 18.90
N GLY A 472 16.79 -6.67 19.51
CA GLY A 472 17.63 -7.73 20.09
C GLY A 472 18.83 -8.10 19.22
N ALA A 473 19.61 -9.08 19.66
CA ALA A 473 20.82 -9.50 18.94
C ALA A 473 20.47 -10.16 17.60
N GLN A 474 21.08 -9.70 16.52
CA GLN A 474 20.98 -10.35 15.20
C GLN A 474 21.48 -11.79 15.31
N ARG A 475 20.69 -12.76 14.83
CA ARG A 475 21.09 -14.17 14.82
C ARG A 475 21.46 -14.60 13.41
N GLU A 476 22.35 -15.58 13.33
CA GLU A 476 22.67 -16.22 12.06
C GLU A 476 21.41 -16.82 11.43
N GLY A 477 21.14 -16.48 10.17
CA GLY A 477 19.95 -16.91 9.44
C GLY A 477 18.68 -16.08 9.66
N ASP A 478 18.69 -15.05 10.52
CA ASP A 478 17.57 -14.09 10.58
C ASP A 478 17.47 -13.33 9.24
N VAL A 479 16.32 -13.45 8.56
CA VAL A 479 16.05 -12.76 7.29
C VAL A 479 15.72 -11.28 7.50
N MET A 480 15.17 -10.96 8.66
CA MET A 480 14.86 -9.60 9.06
C MET A 480 15.97 -9.02 9.94
N TRP A 481 16.26 -7.75 9.73
CA TRP A 481 17.17 -6.96 10.51
C TRP A 481 16.56 -6.62 11.88
N ARG A 482 17.39 -6.68 12.91
CA ARG A 482 17.03 -6.24 14.26
C ARG A 482 17.62 -4.86 14.52
N ALA A 483 16.75 -3.92 14.85
CA ALA A 483 17.13 -2.57 15.24
C ALA A 483 17.92 -2.56 16.55
N ASP A 484 18.94 -1.70 16.60
CA ASP A 484 19.49 -1.24 17.87
C ASP A 484 18.46 -0.37 18.63
N ALA A 485 18.75 -0.11 19.90
CA ALA A 485 17.85 0.64 20.77
C ALA A 485 17.59 2.06 20.27
N GLU A 486 18.59 2.72 19.68
CA GLU A 486 18.47 4.09 19.17
C GLU A 486 17.50 4.15 17.99
N THR A 487 17.72 3.31 16.98
CA THR A 487 16.90 3.23 15.77
C THR A 487 15.46 2.86 16.11
N ALA A 488 15.27 1.90 17.03
CA ALA A 488 13.94 1.51 17.50
C ALA A 488 13.23 2.65 18.25
N SER A 489 13.93 3.40 19.10
CA SER A 489 13.37 4.54 19.82
C SER A 489 12.99 5.66 18.85
N LEU A 490 13.89 6.04 17.95
CA LEU A 490 13.67 7.12 16.99
C LEU A 490 12.48 6.82 16.07
N HIS A 491 12.38 5.60 15.56
CA HIS A 491 11.25 5.20 14.72
C HIS A 491 9.93 5.27 15.50
N ARG A 492 9.92 4.74 16.73
CA ARG A 492 8.76 4.77 17.64
C ARG A 492 8.32 6.20 17.95
N GLU A 493 9.25 7.07 18.32
CA GLU A 493 8.97 8.47 18.66
C GLU A 493 8.46 9.25 17.44
N SER A 494 9.09 9.04 16.28
CA SER A 494 8.67 9.69 15.02
C SER A 494 7.24 9.29 14.65
N CYS A 495 6.91 7.99 14.74
CA CYS A 495 5.56 7.53 14.46
C CYS A 495 4.54 7.93 15.54
N ALA A 496 4.95 8.04 16.81
CA ALA A 496 4.11 8.60 17.86
C ALA A 496 3.73 10.06 17.57
N GLY A 497 4.62 10.83 16.93
CA GLY A 497 4.36 12.20 16.47
C GLY A 497 3.21 12.32 15.46
N TYR A 498 2.84 11.25 14.76
CA TYR A 498 1.75 11.27 13.79
C TYR A 498 0.37 10.99 14.41
N ARG A 499 0.30 10.54 15.67
CA ARG A 499 -0.94 10.11 16.34
C ARG A 499 -2.04 11.15 16.30
N ALA A 500 -1.73 12.40 16.62
CA ALA A 500 -2.73 13.48 16.64
C ALA A 500 -3.36 13.69 15.26
N TRP A 501 -2.55 13.66 14.19
CA TRP A 501 -3.02 13.79 12.82
C TRP A 501 -3.85 12.57 12.35
N VAL A 502 -3.42 11.36 12.71
CA VAL A 502 -4.17 10.12 12.41
C VAL A 502 -5.52 10.12 13.12
N THR A 503 -5.55 10.46 14.42
CA THR A 503 -6.78 10.58 15.20
C THR A 503 -7.72 11.64 14.62
N HIS A 504 -7.18 12.79 14.20
CA HIS A 504 -7.97 13.83 13.54
C HIS A 504 -8.63 13.32 12.26
N ASN A 505 -7.89 12.59 11.41
CA ASN A 505 -8.44 11.99 10.19
C ASN A 505 -9.46 10.88 10.48
N ALA A 506 -9.23 10.05 11.49
CA ALA A 506 -10.17 9.01 11.92
C ALA A 506 -11.49 9.61 12.42
N GLN A 507 -11.42 10.69 13.21
CA GLN A 507 -12.60 11.42 13.67
C GLN A 507 -13.32 12.12 12.51
N ALA A 508 -12.58 12.71 11.57
CA ALA A 508 -13.13 13.30 10.35
C ALA A 508 -13.94 12.27 9.56
N ALA A 509 -13.34 11.11 9.27
CA ALA A 509 -13.99 10.00 8.58
C ALA A 509 -15.21 9.49 9.36
N TRP A 510 -15.08 9.28 10.67
CA TRP A 510 -16.16 8.80 11.55
C TRP A 510 -17.41 9.69 11.53
N ARG A 511 -17.22 11.01 11.41
CA ARG A 511 -18.29 12.01 11.33
C ARG A 511 -19.00 12.03 9.98
N THR A 512 -18.44 11.41 8.94
CA THR A 512 -19.12 11.29 7.63
C THR A 512 -20.16 10.17 7.59
N ARG A 513 -20.34 9.40 8.65
CA ARG A 513 -21.26 8.26 8.61
C ARG A 513 -22.72 8.70 8.51
N ASN A 514 -23.51 7.99 7.72
CA ASN A 514 -24.97 8.18 7.72
C ASN A 514 -25.62 7.48 8.94
N ALA A 515 -26.96 7.45 8.97
CA ALA A 515 -27.71 6.83 10.06
C ALA A 515 -27.48 5.31 10.15
N GLU A 516 -27.09 4.70 9.03
CA GLU A 516 -26.79 3.28 8.87
C GLU A 516 -25.31 2.96 9.17
N GLY A 517 -24.48 3.98 9.48
CA GLY A 517 -23.06 3.82 9.83
C GLY A 517 -22.09 3.82 8.64
N GLU A 518 -22.58 4.03 7.41
CA GLU A 518 -21.77 3.96 6.18
C GLU A 518 -20.89 5.20 6.01
N PHE A 519 -19.59 5.00 5.78
CA PHE A 519 -18.64 6.11 5.62
C PHE A 519 -18.79 6.84 4.29
N GLY A 520 -18.60 8.15 4.32
CA GLY A 520 -18.54 9.02 3.15
C GLY A 520 -17.12 9.20 2.61
N MET A 521 -17.02 9.65 1.37
CA MET A 521 -15.74 9.94 0.70
C MET A 521 -15.06 11.23 1.19
N TRP A 522 -15.82 12.30 1.45
CA TRP A 522 -15.29 13.61 1.79
C TRP A 522 -15.25 13.83 3.30
N TRP A 523 -14.13 13.46 3.91
CA TRP A 523 -13.92 13.54 5.36
C TRP A 523 -13.87 14.98 5.89
N GLY A 524 -13.38 15.91 5.08
CA GLY A 524 -13.27 17.34 5.43
C GLY A 524 -14.63 18.00 5.68
N TRP A 525 -15.72 17.47 5.11
CA TRP A 525 -17.08 17.96 5.29
C TRP A 525 -17.48 18.15 6.76
N ALA A 526 -17.02 17.24 7.62
CA ALA A 526 -17.34 17.24 9.04
C ALA A 526 -16.96 18.55 9.76
N TYR A 527 -16.03 19.32 9.20
CA TYR A 527 -15.57 20.60 9.74
C TYR A 527 -16.05 21.82 8.94
N ALA A 528 -16.59 21.62 7.74
CA ALA A 528 -17.16 22.69 6.91
C ALA A 528 -18.56 23.13 7.34
N GLY A 529 -19.28 22.28 8.09
CA GLY A 529 -20.68 22.51 8.46
C GLY A 529 -20.95 23.08 9.85
N ALA A 530 -19.93 23.21 10.72
CA ALA A 530 -20.14 23.52 12.14
C ALA A 530 -20.48 25.00 12.42
N ASP A 531 -19.97 25.94 11.60
CA ASP A 531 -19.98 27.37 11.96
C ASP A 531 -20.92 28.24 11.11
N GLY A 532 -21.71 27.65 10.20
CA GLY A 532 -22.59 28.42 9.30
C GLY A 532 -21.84 29.22 8.21
N GLU A 533 -20.51 29.15 8.16
CA GLU A 533 -19.63 29.80 7.16
C GLU A 533 -19.48 28.97 5.88
N ARG A 534 -20.58 28.46 5.31
CA ARG A 534 -20.53 27.86 3.98
C ARG A 534 -20.49 28.98 2.94
N ASP A 535 -19.30 29.25 2.43
CA ASP A 535 -19.16 29.99 1.17
C ASP A 535 -18.98 29.01 0.02
N ALA A 536 -19.35 29.43 -1.20
CA ALA A 536 -19.25 28.62 -2.43
C ALA A 536 -17.83 28.08 -2.68
N ASP A 537 -16.82 28.77 -2.12
CA ASP A 537 -15.40 28.42 -2.22
C ASP A 537 -15.02 27.13 -1.44
N THR A 538 -15.80 26.74 -0.43
CA THR A 538 -15.54 25.52 0.37
C THR A 538 -15.98 24.22 -0.31
N ASP A 539 -16.95 24.32 -1.22
CA ASP A 539 -17.48 23.21 -2.04
C ASP A 539 -16.89 23.23 -3.47
N ALA A 540 -15.94 24.15 -3.75
CA ALA A 540 -15.37 24.33 -5.08
C ALA A 540 -14.38 23.21 -5.45
N ASP A 541 -14.42 22.84 -6.73
CA ASP A 541 -13.43 21.94 -7.36
C ASP A 541 -12.02 22.47 -7.09
N VAL A 542 -11.15 21.62 -6.54
CA VAL A 542 -9.74 21.96 -6.40
C VAL A 542 -9.13 22.03 -7.79
N GLN A 543 -8.41 23.11 -8.09
CA GLN A 543 -7.62 23.16 -9.31
C GLN A 543 -6.46 22.15 -9.21
N THR A 544 -6.48 21.14 -10.07
CA THR A 544 -5.39 20.18 -10.19
C THR A 544 -4.13 20.87 -10.75
N PRO A 545 -2.93 20.31 -10.51
CA PRO A 545 -1.68 20.89 -11.00
C PRO A 545 -1.71 21.15 -12.52
N SER A 546 -1.08 22.24 -12.99
CA SER A 546 -1.16 22.73 -14.39
C SER A 546 -0.61 21.78 -15.48
N ARG A 547 -0.05 20.63 -15.10
CA ARG A 547 0.40 19.53 -15.97
C ARG A 547 -0.04 18.16 -15.43
N GLY A 548 -1.11 18.14 -14.64
CA GLY A 548 -1.67 16.93 -14.08
C GLY A 548 -2.89 16.45 -14.87
N THR A 549 -2.86 15.20 -15.35
CA THR A 549 -4.02 14.51 -15.94
C THR A 549 -4.68 13.61 -14.92
N ASP A 550 -5.87 13.99 -14.43
CA ASP A 550 -6.63 13.18 -13.48
C ASP A 550 -7.35 12.00 -14.15
N TYR A 551 -6.61 11.11 -14.81
CA TYR A 551 -7.18 10.01 -15.58
C TYR A 551 -7.85 8.96 -14.69
N ARG A 552 -7.41 8.82 -13.43
CA ARG A 552 -8.04 7.89 -12.46
C ARG A 552 -9.48 8.27 -12.15
N ASN A 553 -9.79 9.57 -12.10
CA ASN A 553 -11.17 10.02 -11.86
C ASN A 553 -11.92 10.40 -13.14
N ARG A 554 -11.22 10.77 -14.22
CA ARG A 554 -11.82 11.28 -15.47
C ARG A 554 -11.74 10.33 -16.67
N GLY A 555 -11.04 9.21 -16.53
CA GLY A 555 -10.76 8.24 -17.59
C GLY A 555 -9.49 8.57 -18.38
N VAL A 556 -8.92 7.55 -19.03
CA VAL A 556 -7.71 7.67 -19.86
C VAL A 556 -8.00 8.49 -21.12
N PRO A 557 -7.27 9.60 -21.36
CA PRO A 557 -7.46 10.44 -22.53
C PRO A 557 -7.41 9.67 -23.87
N LYS A 558 -8.18 10.14 -24.85
CA LYS A 558 -8.25 9.59 -26.21
C LYS A 558 -7.26 10.30 -27.15
N ASP A 559 -6.03 10.52 -26.68
CA ASP A 559 -4.98 11.19 -27.44
C ASP A 559 -3.76 10.28 -27.67
N ALA A 560 -2.83 10.76 -28.50
CA ALA A 560 -1.64 10.01 -28.90
C ALA A 560 -0.57 9.92 -27.79
N VAL A 561 -0.73 10.63 -26.66
CA VAL A 561 0.17 10.51 -25.50
C VAL A 561 -0.18 9.24 -24.71
N TRP A 562 -1.48 8.95 -24.57
CA TRP A 562 -1.98 7.84 -23.77
C TRP A 562 -2.25 6.57 -24.58
N ARG A 563 -2.63 6.67 -25.86
CA ARG A 563 -3.11 5.53 -26.67
C ARG A 563 -2.19 5.16 -27.84
N LEU A 564 -2.25 3.89 -28.23
CA LEU A 564 -1.57 3.38 -29.41
C LEU A 564 -2.32 3.77 -30.70
N PRO A 565 -1.63 4.04 -31.83
CA PRO A 565 -2.28 4.28 -33.11
C PRO A 565 -3.09 3.06 -33.57
N GLY A 566 -4.39 3.26 -33.83
CA GLY A 566 -5.33 2.20 -34.22
C GLY A 566 -6.20 1.64 -33.09
N ASP A 567 -5.97 2.07 -31.84
CA ASP A 567 -6.80 1.73 -30.66
C ASP A 567 -7.92 2.75 -30.39
N GLU A 568 -8.39 3.46 -31.43
CA GLU A 568 -9.53 4.39 -31.30
C GLU A 568 -10.80 3.67 -30.81
N ASP A 569 -10.91 2.36 -31.09
CA ASP A 569 -12.01 1.45 -30.72
C ASP A 569 -11.62 0.36 -29.70
N ALA A 570 -10.42 0.43 -29.10
CA ALA A 570 -10.01 -0.56 -28.09
C ALA A 570 -10.94 -0.46 -26.87
N ARG A 571 -11.65 -1.57 -26.63
CA ARG A 571 -12.70 -1.73 -25.62
C ARG A 571 -12.25 -1.08 -24.32
N GLU A 572 -13.08 -0.15 -23.82
CA GLU A 572 -12.99 0.40 -22.47
C GLU A 572 -13.18 -0.77 -21.47
N GLY A 573 -12.10 -1.51 -21.20
CA GLY A 573 -12.04 -2.61 -20.26
C GLY A 573 -11.66 -2.17 -18.84
N GLU A 574 -11.49 -0.87 -18.63
CA GLU A 574 -11.23 -0.27 -17.33
C GLU A 574 -12.42 0.62 -16.98
N SER A 575 -13.33 0.10 -16.12
CA SER A 575 -14.30 0.79 -15.25
C SER A 575 -15.18 1.95 -15.80
N GLY A 576 -15.02 2.33 -17.07
CA GLY A 576 -15.51 3.60 -17.61
C GLY A 576 -17.00 3.61 -17.97
N ASP A 577 -17.59 2.46 -18.29
CA ASP A 577 -18.98 2.40 -18.76
C ASP A 577 -20.01 2.68 -17.65
N GLU A 578 -19.69 2.37 -16.39
CA GLU A 578 -20.53 2.76 -15.25
C GLU A 578 -20.25 4.21 -14.81
N ASP A 579 -18.98 4.61 -14.75
CA ASP A 579 -18.58 5.97 -14.36
C ASP A 579 -19.01 7.04 -15.37
N ALA A 580 -19.05 6.73 -16.67
CA ALA A 580 -19.58 7.64 -17.70
C ALA A 580 -21.08 7.91 -17.52
N ARG A 581 -21.85 6.88 -17.12
CA ARG A 581 -23.30 6.97 -16.90
C ARG A 581 -23.63 7.86 -15.68
N TRP A 582 -22.85 7.76 -14.61
CA TRP A 582 -23.01 8.61 -13.42
C TRP A 582 -22.51 10.04 -13.61
N ARG A 583 -21.53 10.27 -14.52
CA ARG A 583 -21.06 11.63 -14.87
C ARG A 583 -22.14 12.47 -15.56
N GLU A 584 -22.98 11.86 -16.40
CA GLU A 584 -24.11 12.56 -17.03
C GLU A 584 -25.19 12.94 -15.99
N GLU A 585 -25.55 12.02 -15.09
CA GLU A 585 -26.56 12.29 -14.04
C GLU A 585 -26.07 13.29 -12.97
N GLY A 586 -24.78 13.29 -12.62
CA GLY A 586 -24.19 14.21 -11.65
C GLY A 586 -24.04 15.66 -12.15
N GLN A 587 -23.86 15.85 -13.46
CA GLN A 587 -23.86 17.19 -14.07
C GLN A 587 -25.24 17.84 -14.04
N ASP A 588 -26.31 17.05 -14.19
CA ASP A 588 -27.69 17.55 -14.11
C ASP A 588 -28.12 17.88 -12.68
N ALA A 589 -27.59 17.15 -11.69
CA ALA A 589 -27.81 17.47 -10.27
C ALA A 589 -27.15 18.79 -9.84
N CYS A 590 -25.97 19.12 -10.40
CA CYS A 590 -25.26 20.37 -10.08
C CYS A 590 -25.83 21.60 -10.82
N LYS A 591 -26.40 21.42 -12.02
CA LYS A 591 -27.04 22.53 -12.77
C LYS A 591 -28.35 23.00 -12.16
N SER A 592 -28.97 22.22 -11.27
CA SER A 592 -30.22 22.58 -10.59
C SER A 592 -30.06 23.66 -9.50
N MET A 593 -28.84 24.11 -9.19
CA MET A 593 -28.59 25.08 -8.10
C MET A 593 -28.26 26.50 -8.56
N ASP A 594 -28.18 26.77 -9.87
CA ASP A 594 -27.90 28.12 -10.38
C ASP A 594 -29.18 28.83 -10.86
N GLY A 595 -29.55 29.88 -10.13
CA GLY A 595 -30.32 31.06 -10.55
C GLY A 595 -31.48 30.98 -11.56
N SER A 596 -32.71 31.12 -11.02
CA SER A 596 -33.89 31.76 -11.65
C SER A 596 -34.55 31.11 -12.89
N ASN A 597 -35.57 30.28 -12.64
CA ASN A 597 -36.97 30.55 -13.04
C ASN A 597 -37.89 29.38 -12.68
N SER A 598 -38.92 29.69 -11.87
CA SER A 598 -40.22 29.01 -11.76
C SER A 598 -40.32 27.54 -12.21
N CYS A 599 -40.24 26.60 -11.25
CA CYS A 599 -40.86 25.29 -11.43
C CYS A 599 -42.38 25.44 -11.28
N HIS A 600 -43.09 25.69 -12.38
CA HIS A 600 -44.53 25.43 -12.44
C HIS A 600 -44.76 23.92 -12.40
N ILE A 601 -45.02 23.39 -11.21
CA ILE A 601 -45.72 22.11 -11.06
C ILE A 601 -47.21 22.43 -11.05
N ASN A 602 -47.88 22.21 -12.18
CA ASN A 602 -49.34 22.09 -12.21
C ASN A 602 -49.71 20.76 -11.56
N GLY A 603 -50.31 20.83 -10.37
CA GLY A 603 -50.83 19.68 -9.65
C GLY A 603 -51.19 20.06 -8.22
N GLN A 604 -52.45 20.44 -8.01
CA GLN A 604 -53.02 20.73 -6.69
C GLN A 604 -52.83 19.53 -5.74
N GLY A 605 -52.24 19.75 -4.57
CA GLY A 605 -52.16 18.72 -3.54
C GLY A 605 -51.20 19.00 -2.38
N GLN A 606 -51.65 19.83 -1.43
CA GLN A 606 -51.25 19.93 -0.02
C GLN A 606 -49.77 19.76 0.38
N SER A 607 -49.19 20.85 0.88
CA SER A 607 -47.90 20.92 1.57
C SER A 607 -47.79 19.91 2.73
N ARG A 608 -47.01 18.85 2.54
CA ARG A 608 -46.50 18.03 3.66
C ARG A 608 -45.15 18.59 4.09
N GLN A 609 -45.09 19.17 5.28
CA GLN A 609 -43.83 19.49 5.96
C GLN A 609 -43.11 18.17 6.27
N PHE A 610 -41.97 17.93 5.63
CA PHE A 610 -41.09 16.82 5.97
C PHE A 610 -40.27 17.16 7.22
N PRO A 611 -40.05 16.20 8.15
CA PRO A 611 -39.24 16.44 9.35
C PRO A 611 -37.78 16.76 9.00
N ARG A 612 -37.15 17.70 9.75
CA ARG A 612 -35.79 18.24 9.54
C ARG A 612 -34.71 17.18 9.25
N ARG A 613 -34.79 15.98 9.86
CA ARG A 613 -33.84 14.87 9.63
C ARG A 613 -33.81 14.36 8.17
N GLN A 614 -34.94 14.31 7.49
CA GLN A 614 -35.00 13.85 6.09
C GLN A 614 -34.52 14.94 5.10
N GLN A 615 -34.68 16.22 5.45
CA GLN A 615 -34.08 17.32 4.67
C GLN A 615 -32.55 17.37 4.80
N GLN A 616 -31.99 16.92 5.94
CA GLN A 616 -30.55 16.87 6.18
C GLN A 616 -29.86 15.74 5.40
N GLN A 617 -30.49 14.56 5.29
CA GLN A 617 -30.01 13.46 4.44
C GLN A 617 -29.98 13.82 2.95
N ARG A 618 -30.93 14.63 2.46
CA ARG A 618 -30.92 15.18 1.09
C ARG A 618 -29.87 16.29 0.86
N ARG A 619 -29.13 16.72 1.89
CA ARG A 619 -28.13 17.80 1.86
C ARG A 619 -26.73 17.37 2.32
N ASP A 620 -26.50 16.08 2.50
CA ASP A 620 -25.18 15.55 2.86
C ASP A 620 -24.31 15.36 1.60
N PRO A 621 -23.20 16.10 1.45
CA PRO A 621 -22.24 15.97 0.36
C PRO A 621 -21.73 14.57 0.09
N ASN A 622 -21.68 13.73 1.11
CA ASN A 622 -21.23 12.34 0.97
C ASN A 622 -22.26 11.44 0.24
N ASN A 623 -23.42 11.99 -0.14
CA ASN A 623 -24.36 11.36 -1.05
C ASN A 623 -24.20 11.84 -2.51
N ARG A 624 -23.26 12.76 -2.81
CA ARG A 624 -22.97 13.20 -4.20
C ARG A 624 -22.23 12.11 -4.98
N GLY A 625 -22.37 12.14 -6.31
CA GLY A 625 -21.71 11.20 -7.21
C GLY A 625 -22.03 9.75 -6.89
N ARG A 626 -20.99 8.90 -6.76
CA ARG A 626 -21.13 7.49 -6.38
C ARG A 626 -21.62 7.29 -4.93
N GLY A 627 -21.64 8.36 -4.13
CA GLY A 627 -22.10 8.32 -2.75
C GLY A 627 -21.21 7.46 -1.86
N ARG A 628 -21.85 6.67 -0.98
CA ARG A 628 -21.19 5.78 -0.03
C ARG A 628 -21.07 4.39 -0.62
N THR A 629 -19.85 3.92 -0.75
CA THR A 629 -19.50 2.68 -1.45
C THR A 629 -18.68 1.77 -0.54
N VAL A 630 -18.35 0.57 -1.03
CA VAL A 630 -17.45 -0.31 -0.30
C VAL A 630 -16.04 0.29 -0.19
N GLU A 631 -15.62 1.09 -1.17
CA GLU A 631 -14.36 1.83 -1.18
C GLU A 631 -14.30 2.89 -0.06
N THR A 632 -15.36 3.69 0.11
CA THR A 632 -15.42 4.68 1.20
C THR A 632 -15.50 4.01 2.57
N GLN A 633 -16.24 2.90 2.68
CA GLN A 633 -16.27 2.05 3.87
C GLN A 633 -14.88 1.49 4.21
N SER A 634 -14.18 0.98 3.20
CA SER A 634 -12.82 0.45 3.30
C SER A 634 -11.82 1.54 3.75
N GLY A 635 -11.98 2.77 3.26
CA GLY A 635 -11.23 3.94 3.72
C GLY A 635 -11.45 4.24 5.20
N GLY A 636 -12.71 4.24 5.65
CA GLY A 636 -13.08 4.39 7.07
C GLY A 636 -12.48 3.29 7.95
N LEU A 637 -12.55 2.04 7.52
CA LEU A 637 -11.95 0.90 8.21
C LEU A 637 -10.43 1.06 8.36
N ALA A 638 -9.73 1.45 7.29
CA ALA A 638 -8.28 1.57 7.29
C ALA A 638 -7.77 2.69 8.22
N VAL A 639 -8.43 3.86 8.24
CA VAL A 639 -8.03 4.97 9.12
C VAL A 639 -8.35 4.68 10.59
N LEU A 640 -9.48 4.00 10.87
CA LEU A 640 -9.79 3.54 12.23
C LEU A 640 -8.78 2.50 12.72
N ARG A 641 -8.34 1.59 11.84
CA ARG A 641 -7.28 0.62 12.18
C ARG A 641 -5.96 1.33 12.47
N ALA A 642 -5.61 2.35 11.68
CA ALA A 642 -4.43 3.17 11.91
C ALA A 642 -4.51 3.86 13.28
N MET A 643 -5.64 4.48 13.62
CA MET A 643 -5.87 5.08 14.94
C MET A 643 -5.73 4.04 16.05
N PHE A 644 -6.39 2.89 15.93
CA PHE A 644 -6.34 1.82 16.94
C PHE A 644 -4.92 1.32 17.20
N LEU A 645 -4.14 1.07 16.14
CA LEU A 645 -2.78 0.57 16.29
C LEU A 645 -1.83 1.63 16.85
N LEU A 646 -1.91 2.87 16.36
CA LEU A 646 -0.98 3.92 16.74
C LEU A 646 -1.28 4.52 18.12
N VAL A 647 -2.55 4.57 18.52
CA VAL A 647 -3.01 5.16 19.79
C VAL A 647 -3.16 4.08 20.86
N ASP A 648 -3.94 3.03 20.63
CA ASP A 648 -4.33 2.12 21.72
C ASP A 648 -3.34 0.96 21.93
N ILE A 649 -2.84 0.35 20.86
CA ILE A 649 -1.91 -0.79 20.97
C ILE A 649 -0.50 -0.29 21.35
N TRP A 650 -0.03 0.76 20.69
CA TRP A 650 1.34 1.23 20.87
C TRP A 650 1.61 1.90 22.21
N GLU A 651 0.62 2.57 22.82
CA GLU A 651 0.76 3.14 24.16
C GLU A 651 0.89 2.08 25.25
N ARG A 652 0.33 0.88 25.03
CA ARG A 652 0.33 -0.19 26.02
C ARG A 652 1.57 -1.10 25.94
N GLY A 653 2.44 -0.91 24.94
CA GLY A 653 3.65 -1.72 24.76
C GLY A 653 3.36 -3.20 24.50
N VAL A 654 2.21 -3.52 23.91
CA VAL A 654 1.70 -4.91 23.79
C VAL A 654 2.22 -5.64 22.53
N VAL A 655 2.92 -4.94 21.63
CA VAL A 655 3.51 -5.51 20.40
C VAL A 655 4.98 -5.17 20.29
#